data_AF-A0A561T228-F1
#
_entry.id   AF-A0A561T228-F1
#
_cell.length_a   1.000
_cell.length_b   1.000
_cell.length_c   1.000
_cell.angle_alpha   90.00
_cell.angle_beta   90.00
_cell.angle_gamma   90.00
#
_symmetry.space_group_name_H-M   'P 1'
#
loop_
_entity.id
_entity.type
_entity.pdbx_description
1 polymer ?
#
loop_
_entity_poly.entity_id
_entity_poly.type
_entity_poly.pdbx_seq_one_letter_code
_entity_poly.pdbx_strand_id
1 'polypeptide(L)'
;MWAHGSPEESYLRRSTNYLAPGYVGRVWLGASVLSGFVLNYLPFLLSAFIIGRCVGWLVNVQGIELADLRLDGLALPPSGLLRGLLLVIAGCVATAVVLVVVRRLRDGRYGVSGYGKSKTEPIAARALAVAGLAAVLLVLPAMAQAYGTVSRFVLERGLGEAPTAFDTTRGRIVIAVGWLLLTLAVAVAALVLSRRLRARRLMLVLSALGGAGLLLVPLLSALEYTARRGVQSASDGVAVGVALAVVVVMGITVHNRRYSLHLFYRERLNNAFALRRSRDEFGEVIADPLPYQERLDFSKIGEKLADRGERLPRLVVCCAVNATSDEVPVGRFAESFTFEHDTCGGPRFGYPETSRFEKGNGPLGTELTLPSIMAVSGAALSPLMGRFTYPPLRFLMALTNIRLGVWIPNPTHPCWNVDRAPARGRLERIRRSIVDGWREPGALYVLREALGTLTLKRRFIYLTDGGHWENLGLVELLRRRCTDVLCFDASADQTGAGQDLGRAIALARSDLAADVDLDPRRVLPGADGCSADVAVRGTIHYPDRREGRLVYAKATLAAGASWDLHAFKARDGRFPNHSTSQQIFTDEQFEAYRSLGHAAGRRAVELLNIPPAHLADPASSNGRPVSHGPLLVDRAAEMGSGYHPEG
;
A
#
# COMPACT_ATOMS: atom_id res chain seq x y z
N MET A 1 27.95 11.04 7.19
CA MET A 1 26.61 11.07 7.83
C MET A 1 26.19 9.60 8.00
N TRP A 2 25.72 9.17 9.17
CA TRP A 2 25.42 7.75 9.49
C TRP A 2 26.64 6.80 9.59
N ALA A 3 27.83 7.32 9.88
CA ALA A 3 29.00 6.50 10.15
C ALA A 3 28.90 5.85 11.55
N HIS A 4 29.68 4.81 11.79
CA HIS A 4 29.68 4.16 13.11
C HIS A 4 30.04 5.16 14.22
N GLY A 5 29.21 5.27 15.24
CA GLY A 5 29.37 6.21 16.36
C GLY A 5 28.90 7.64 16.04
N SER A 6 28.27 7.88 14.87
CA SER A 6 27.78 9.23 14.55
C SER A 6 26.55 9.62 15.40
N PRO A 7 26.30 10.93 15.58
CA PRO A 7 25.12 11.39 16.30
C PRO A 7 23.81 10.90 15.67
N GLU A 8 23.76 10.81 14.34
CA GLU A 8 22.59 10.30 13.60
C GLU A 8 22.34 8.81 13.86
N GLU A 9 23.39 7.98 13.81
CA GLU A 9 23.25 6.55 14.15
C GLU A 9 22.80 6.38 15.60
N SER A 10 23.41 7.12 16.53
CA SER A 10 23.06 7.07 17.96
C SER A 10 21.63 7.52 18.21
N TYR A 11 21.13 8.50 17.45
CA TYR A 11 19.73 8.91 17.49
C TYR A 11 18.79 7.82 16.97
N LEU A 12 19.09 7.23 15.81
CA LEU A 12 18.25 6.21 15.19
C LEU A 12 18.23 4.92 16.01
N ARG A 13 19.37 4.52 16.60
CA ARG A 13 19.48 3.39 17.53
C ARG A 13 18.53 3.53 18.73
N ARG A 14 18.39 4.75 19.27
CA ARG A 14 17.43 5.06 20.34
C ARG A 14 15.98 5.19 19.86
N SER A 15 15.80 5.35 18.54
CA SER A 15 14.50 5.63 17.90
C SER A 15 14.02 4.48 17.00
N THR A 16 14.51 3.27 17.22
CA THR A 16 14.11 2.06 16.46
C THR A 16 12.64 1.69 16.63
N ASN A 17 11.96 2.23 17.66
CA ASN A 17 10.52 2.15 17.86
C ASN A 17 9.78 3.42 17.37
N TYR A 18 10.19 3.96 16.22
CA TYR A 18 9.63 5.21 15.68
C TYR A 18 8.15 5.08 15.31
N LEU A 19 7.68 3.89 14.91
CA LEU A 19 6.30 3.72 14.43
C LEU A 19 5.26 3.92 15.55
N ALA A 20 5.54 3.45 16.76
CA ALA A 20 4.63 3.57 17.91
C ALA A 20 5.42 3.66 19.23
N PRO A 21 6.08 4.81 19.49
CA PRO A 21 6.90 4.97 20.69
C PRO A 21 6.03 4.91 21.94
N GLY A 22 6.39 4.00 22.85
CA GLY A 22 5.73 3.84 24.14
C GLY A 22 4.29 3.32 24.09
N TYR A 23 3.55 3.51 25.19
CA TYR A 23 2.14 3.14 25.29
C TYR A 23 1.23 4.11 24.52
N VAL A 24 1.48 5.41 24.66
CA VAL A 24 0.68 6.48 24.02
C VAL A 24 0.72 6.37 22.49
N GLY A 25 1.90 6.12 21.90
CA GLY A 25 2.03 5.94 20.45
C GLY A 25 1.22 4.75 19.93
N ARG A 26 1.17 3.64 20.67
CA ARG A 26 0.37 2.45 20.32
C ARG A 26 -1.13 2.71 20.41
N VAL A 27 -1.58 3.42 21.45
CA VAL A 27 -2.99 3.84 21.58
C VAL A 27 -3.38 4.77 20.44
N TRP A 28 -2.52 5.74 20.11
CA TRP A 28 -2.77 6.68 19.02
C TRP A 28 -2.82 6.01 17.64
N LEU A 29 -1.95 5.03 17.39
CA LEU A 29 -2.02 4.20 16.19
C LEU A 29 -3.36 3.46 16.11
N GLY A 30 -3.79 2.83 17.21
CA GLY A 30 -5.10 2.16 17.28
C GLY A 30 -6.28 3.11 17.04
N ALA A 31 -6.27 4.29 17.64
CA ALA A 31 -7.28 5.32 17.43
C ALA A 31 -7.29 5.85 15.98
N SER A 32 -6.11 5.97 15.35
CA SER A 32 -5.98 6.38 13.94
C SER A 32 -6.56 5.34 12.98
N VAL A 33 -6.31 4.05 13.24
CA VAL A 33 -6.94 2.95 12.48
C VAL A 33 -8.45 2.96 12.67
N LEU A 34 -8.94 3.06 13.91
CA LEU A 34 -10.37 3.04 14.22
C LEU A 34 -11.12 4.22 13.59
N SER A 35 -10.57 5.43 13.70
CA SER A 35 -11.16 6.63 13.09
C SER A 35 -11.20 6.51 11.55
N GLY A 36 -10.13 6.01 10.93
CA GLY A 36 -10.12 5.73 9.49
C GLY A 36 -11.15 4.68 9.07
N PHE A 37 -11.31 3.61 9.86
CA PHE A 37 -12.36 2.61 9.64
C PHE A 37 -13.76 3.22 9.70
N VAL A 38 -14.05 4.02 10.73
CA VAL A 38 -15.36 4.70 10.87
C VAL A 38 -15.63 5.62 9.68
N LEU A 39 -14.64 6.44 9.28
CA LEU A 39 -14.78 7.37 8.16
C LEU A 39 -14.96 6.67 6.81
N ASN A 40 -14.31 5.53 6.60
CA ASN A 40 -14.50 4.68 5.42
C ASN A 40 -15.86 3.99 5.42
N TYR A 41 -16.27 3.43 6.56
CA TYR A 41 -17.41 2.52 6.66
C TYR A 41 -18.75 3.24 6.80
N LEU A 42 -18.79 4.37 7.51
CA LEU A 42 -20.01 5.13 7.79
C LEU A 42 -20.77 5.56 6.51
N PRO A 43 -20.13 6.06 5.44
CA PRO A 43 -20.84 6.37 4.20
C PRO A 43 -21.54 5.15 3.58
N PHE A 44 -20.95 3.97 3.66
CA PHE A 44 -21.57 2.74 3.16
C PHE A 44 -22.75 2.31 4.05
N LEU A 45 -22.60 2.40 5.38
CA LEU A 45 -23.66 2.10 6.33
C LEU A 45 -24.87 3.04 6.15
N LEU A 46 -24.63 4.35 6.01
CA LEU A 46 -25.68 5.34 5.74
C LEU A 46 -26.30 5.14 4.36
N SER A 47 -25.50 4.79 3.35
CA SER A 47 -26.04 4.46 2.03
C SER A 47 -26.94 3.22 2.07
N ALA A 48 -26.55 2.17 2.80
CA ALA A 48 -27.39 1.00 3.03
C ALA A 48 -28.68 1.35 3.80
N PHE A 49 -28.59 2.25 4.78
CA PHE A 49 -29.76 2.79 5.48
C PHE A 49 -30.73 3.49 4.51
N ILE A 50 -30.23 4.43 3.70
CA ILE A 50 -31.03 5.19 2.73
C ILE A 50 -31.65 4.26 1.69
N ILE A 51 -30.83 3.39 1.08
CA ILE A 51 -31.28 2.42 0.07
C ILE A 51 -32.37 1.53 0.67
N GLY A 52 -32.16 0.96 1.84
CA GLY A 52 -33.16 0.10 2.48
C GLY A 52 -34.45 0.85 2.78
N ARG A 53 -34.41 2.07 3.32
CA ARG A 53 -35.63 2.87 3.55
C ARG A 53 -36.38 3.16 2.24
N CYS A 54 -35.69 3.55 1.18
CA CYS A 54 -36.29 3.83 -0.13
C CYS A 54 -36.87 2.57 -0.78
N VAL A 55 -36.15 1.44 -0.72
CA VAL A 55 -36.62 0.15 -1.22
C VAL A 55 -37.83 -0.34 -0.44
N GLY A 56 -37.79 -0.24 0.89
CA GLY A 56 -38.93 -0.61 1.74
C GLY A 56 -40.16 0.26 1.50
N TRP A 57 -39.97 1.57 1.29
CA TRP A 57 -41.06 2.47 0.88
C TRP A 57 -41.67 2.02 -0.45
N LEU A 58 -40.84 1.77 -1.45
CA LEU A 58 -41.27 1.34 -2.78
C LEU A 58 -42.03 0.01 -2.74
N VAL A 59 -41.55 -0.94 -1.94
CA VAL A 59 -42.16 -2.26 -1.71
C VAL A 59 -43.52 -2.12 -1.01
N ASN A 60 -43.60 -1.30 0.04
CA ASN A 60 -44.84 -1.02 0.77
C ASN A 60 -45.90 -0.31 -0.09
N VAL A 61 -45.52 0.66 -0.93
CA VAL A 61 -46.44 1.35 -1.84
C VAL A 61 -47.10 0.38 -2.84
N GLN A 62 -46.44 -0.74 -3.15
CA GLN A 62 -46.96 -1.76 -4.07
C GLN A 62 -47.69 -2.90 -3.38
N GLY A 63 -47.85 -2.85 -2.04
CA GLY A 63 -48.53 -3.89 -1.27
C GLY A 63 -47.81 -5.23 -1.25
N ILE A 64 -46.48 -5.25 -1.45
CA ILE A 64 -45.65 -6.44 -1.38
C ILE A 64 -44.97 -6.43 0.00
N GLU A 65 -44.96 -7.53 0.74
CA GLU A 65 -44.10 -7.61 1.92
C GLU A 65 -42.70 -8.09 1.52
N LEU A 66 -41.67 -7.62 2.24
CA LEU A 66 -40.29 -8.09 2.03
C LEU A 66 -40.17 -9.61 2.23
N ALA A 67 -41.11 -10.22 2.96
CA ALA A 67 -41.21 -11.66 3.19
C ALA A 67 -41.70 -12.44 1.97
N ASP A 68 -42.43 -11.79 1.05
CA ASP A 68 -43.02 -12.39 -0.16
C ASP A 68 -42.01 -12.51 -1.32
N LEU A 69 -40.86 -11.82 -1.21
CA LEU A 69 -39.72 -11.96 -2.12
C LEU A 69 -38.93 -13.25 -1.85
N ARG A 70 -39.62 -14.40 -1.74
CA ARG A 70 -38.96 -15.71 -1.63
C ARG A 70 -38.38 -16.12 -2.97
N LEU A 71 -37.09 -16.42 -2.98
CA LEU A 71 -36.39 -17.11 -4.09
C LEU A 71 -36.58 -18.63 -4.03
N ASP A 72 -37.75 -19.09 -3.59
CA ASP A 72 -38.09 -20.51 -3.64
C ASP A 72 -38.65 -20.82 -5.03
N GLY A 73 -37.79 -21.23 -5.96
CA GLY A 73 -38.19 -21.84 -7.23
C GLY A 73 -39.16 -21.02 -8.09
N LEU A 74 -38.77 -19.80 -8.49
CA LEU A 74 -39.31 -19.10 -9.68
C LEU A 74 -40.80 -18.66 -9.68
N ALA A 75 -41.45 -18.49 -8.52
CA ALA A 75 -42.71 -17.75 -8.43
C ALA A 75 -42.45 -16.29 -8.01
N LEU A 76 -42.14 -15.43 -8.98
CA LEU A 76 -41.97 -13.99 -8.75
C LEU A 76 -43.35 -13.34 -8.50
N PRO A 77 -43.55 -12.56 -7.43
CA PRO A 77 -44.84 -11.92 -7.16
C PRO A 77 -45.26 -11.02 -8.35
N PRO A 78 -46.55 -10.94 -8.68
CA PRO A 78 -47.04 -10.24 -9.87
C PRO A 78 -47.03 -8.71 -9.69
N SER A 79 -45.88 -8.11 -9.41
CA SER A 79 -45.74 -6.65 -9.32
C SER A 79 -45.26 -6.04 -10.64
N GLY A 80 -45.87 -4.91 -11.01
CA GLY A 80 -45.52 -4.19 -12.24
C GLY A 80 -44.06 -3.72 -12.28
N LEU A 81 -43.46 -3.46 -11.11
CA LEU A 81 -42.07 -3.00 -11.01
C LEU A 81 -41.06 -4.12 -11.15
N LEU A 82 -41.35 -5.31 -10.63
CA LEU A 82 -40.52 -6.49 -10.83
C LEU A 82 -40.49 -6.87 -12.31
N ARG A 83 -41.66 -6.85 -12.96
CA ARG A 83 -41.74 -7.02 -14.42
C ARG A 83 -40.98 -5.91 -15.16
N GLY A 84 -41.11 -4.66 -14.74
CA GLY A 84 -40.37 -3.52 -15.30
C GLY A 84 -38.85 -3.68 -15.20
N LEU A 85 -38.32 -4.05 -14.04
CA LEU A 85 -36.89 -4.30 -13.84
C LEU A 85 -36.40 -5.48 -14.67
N LEU A 86 -37.15 -6.58 -14.72
CA LEU A 86 -36.82 -7.74 -15.54
C LEU A 86 -36.84 -7.41 -17.03
N LEU A 87 -37.79 -6.59 -17.49
CA LEU A 87 -37.84 -6.09 -18.86
C LEU A 87 -36.67 -5.16 -19.18
N VAL A 88 -36.24 -4.31 -18.24
CA VAL A 88 -35.04 -3.46 -18.40
C VAL A 88 -33.79 -4.34 -18.49
N ILE A 89 -33.64 -5.35 -17.62
CA ILE A 89 -32.53 -6.31 -17.66
C ILE A 89 -32.54 -7.04 -19.00
N ALA A 90 -33.68 -7.63 -19.39
CA ALA A 90 -33.83 -8.37 -20.64
C ALA A 90 -33.56 -7.49 -21.87
N GLY A 91 -34.07 -6.26 -21.90
CA GLY A 91 -33.85 -5.30 -22.98
C GLY A 91 -32.38 -4.88 -23.10
N CYS A 92 -31.71 -4.62 -21.98
CA CYS A 92 -30.28 -4.29 -21.96
C CYS A 92 -29.41 -5.48 -22.39
N VAL A 93 -29.72 -6.70 -21.92
CA VAL A 93 -29.01 -7.92 -22.33
C VAL A 93 -29.24 -8.22 -23.80
N ALA A 94 -30.49 -8.14 -24.29
CA ALA A 94 -30.81 -8.32 -25.70
C ALA A 94 -30.09 -7.30 -26.58
N THR A 95 -30.04 -6.03 -26.16
CA THR A 95 -29.27 -4.98 -26.86
C THR A 95 -27.79 -5.34 -26.92
N ALA A 96 -27.19 -5.80 -25.82
CA ALA A 96 -25.79 -6.22 -25.80
C ALA A 96 -25.53 -7.42 -26.71
N VAL A 97 -26.40 -8.43 -26.69
CA VAL A 97 -26.32 -9.62 -27.55
C VAL A 97 -26.43 -9.25 -29.02
N VAL A 98 -27.40 -8.42 -29.40
CA VAL A 98 -27.56 -7.94 -30.78
C VAL A 98 -26.32 -7.21 -31.25
N LEU A 99 -25.76 -6.30 -30.42
CA LEU A 99 -24.53 -5.59 -30.76
C LEU A 99 -23.33 -6.53 -30.94
N VAL A 100 -23.21 -7.56 -30.10
CA VAL A 100 -22.14 -8.59 -30.21
C VAL A 100 -22.33 -9.45 -31.46
N VAL A 101 -23.55 -9.87 -31.78
CA VAL A 101 -23.87 -10.69 -32.96
C VAL A 101 -23.64 -9.89 -34.24
N VAL A 102 -24.17 -8.66 -34.33
CA VAL A 102 -23.94 -7.76 -35.48
C VAL A 102 -22.44 -7.53 -35.70
N ARG A 103 -21.65 -7.46 -34.62
CA ARG A 103 -20.20 -7.37 -34.71
C ARG A 103 -19.57 -8.67 -35.21
N ARG A 104 -19.87 -9.82 -34.60
CA ARG A 104 -19.35 -11.13 -35.01
C ARG A 104 -19.61 -11.42 -36.49
N LEU A 105 -20.76 -10.99 -37.01
CA LEU A 105 -21.12 -11.12 -38.43
C LEU A 105 -20.35 -10.14 -39.34
N ARG A 106 -19.87 -9.01 -38.80
CA ARG A 106 -19.05 -8.00 -39.52
C ARG A 106 -17.54 -8.18 -39.34
N ASP A 107 -17.10 -8.95 -38.33
CA ASP A 107 -15.69 -9.17 -38.00
C ASP A 107 -14.92 -9.85 -39.15
N GLY A 108 -15.59 -10.56 -40.06
CA GLY A 108 -14.97 -11.08 -41.30
C GLY A 108 -14.42 -10.01 -42.26
N ARG A 109 -14.68 -8.72 -42.03
CA ARG A 109 -14.21 -7.60 -42.87
C ARG A 109 -13.13 -6.73 -42.23
N TYR A 110 -12.76 -6.95 -40.97
CA TYR A 110 -11.81 -6.11 -40.24
C TYR A 110 -10.76 -6.95 -39.50
N GLY A 111 -9.48 -6.60 -39.61
CA GLY A 111 -8.40 -7.30 -38.93
C GLY A 111 -8.46 -7.21 -37.40
N VAL A 112 -7.74 -8.13 -36.74
CA VAL A 112 -7.65 -8.29 -35.27
C VAL A 112 -7.26 -6.99 -34.52
N SER A 113 -6.66 -6.01 -35.20
CA SER A 113 -6.28 -4.70 -34.64
C SER A 113 -7.44 -3.75 -34.33
N GLY A 114 -8.69 -4.11 -34.68
CA GLY A 114 -9.91 -3.32 -34.44
C GLY A 114 -10.71 -3.70 -33.19
N TYR A 115 -10.27 -4.69 -32.41
CA TYR A 115 -10.93 -5.06 -31.15
C TYR A 115 -10.79 -3.93 -30.10
N GLY A 116 -11.90 -3.54 -29.46
CA GLY A 116 -11.92 -2.45 -28.46
C GLY A 116 -12.06 -1.02 -29.00
N LYS A 117 -12.05 -0.80 -30.32
CA LYS A 117 -12.10 0.55 -30.94
C LYS A 117 -13.46 0.91 -31.57
N SER A 118 -14.44 0.01 -31.55
CA SER A 118 -15.75 0.26 -32.15
C SER A 118 -16.63 1.09 -31.23
N LYS A 119 -17.49 1.94 -31.80
CA LYS A 119 -18.52 2.67 -31.03
C LYS A 119 -19.56 1.74 -30.39
N THR A 120 -19.67 0.48 -30.83
CA THR A 120 -20.68 -0.49 -30.37
C THR A 120 -20.30 -1.23 -29.08
N GLU A 121 -19.02 -1.54 -28.87
CA GLU A 121 -18.50 -2.17 -27.65
C GLU A 121 -18.80 -1.40 -26.36
N PRO A 122 -18.55 -0.07 -26.27
CA PRO A 122 -18.85 0.67 -25.06
C PRO A 122 -20.36 0.77 -24.81
N ILE A 123 -21.19 0.71 -25.85
CA ILE A 123 -22.66 0.70 -25.71
C ILE A 123 -23.10 -0.65 -25.14
N ALA A 124 -22.61 -1.77 -25.68
CA ALA A 124 -22.89 -3.10 -25.17
C ALA A 124 -22.42 -3.27 -23.71
N ALA A 125 -21.20 -2.80 -23.39
CA ALA A 125 -20.67 -2.82 -22.04
C ALA A 125 -21.51 -1.98 -21.06
N ARG A 126 -21.99 -0.78 -21.48
CA ARG A 126 -22.89 0.04 -20.67
C ARG A 126 -24.25 -0.63 -20.47
N ALA A 127 -24.82 -1.24 -21.50
CA ALA A 127 -26.07 -1.98 -21.40
C ALA A 127 -25.94 -3.14 -20.40
N LEU A 128 -24.86 -3.92 -20.48
CA LEU A 128 -24.56 -4.98 -19.51
C LEU A 128 -24.33 -4.43 -18.10
N ALA A 129 -23.67 -3.27 -17.95
CA ALA A 129 -23.48 -2.64 -16.65
C ALA A 129 -24.81 -2.18 -16.03
N VAL A 130 -25.73 -1.61 -16.83
CA VAL A 130 -27.07 -1.22 -16.38
C VAL A 130 -27.90 -2.45 -16.01
N ALA A 131 -27.87 -3.51 -16.82
CA ALA A 131 -28.50 -4.79 -16.50
C ALA A 131 -27.96 -5.38 -15.21
N GLY A 132 -26.63 -5.37 -15.02
CA GLY A 132 -25.98 -5.83 -13.80
C GLY A 132 -26.38 -5.00 -12.57
N LEU A 133 -26.44 -3.68 -12.69
CA LEU A 133 -26.90 -2.81 -11.60
C LEU A 133 -28.36 -3.08 -11.23
N ALA A 134 -29.24 -3.22 -12.24
CA ALA A 134 -30.64 -3.56 -12.03
C ALA A 134 -30.80 -4.95 -11.39
N ALA A 135 -29.99 -5.93 -11.80
CA ALA A 135 -29.97 -7.26 -11.19
C ALA A 135 -29.47 -7.22 -9.73
N VAL A 136 -28.45 -6.42 -9.42
CA VAL A 136 -27.98 -6.23 -8.04
C VAL A 136 -29.07 -5.60 -7.18
N LEU A 137 -29.77 -4.57 -7.67
CA LEU A 137 -30.91 -3.97 -6.96
C LEU A 137 -32.05 -4.97 -6.72
N LEU A 138 -32.25 -5.92 -7.64
CA LEU A 138 -33.24 -6.99 -7.48
C LEU A 138 -32.81 -8.03 -6.43
N VAL A 139 -31.52 -8.38 -6.40
CA VAL A 139 -30.97 -9.42 -5.51
C VAL A 139 -30.73 -8.90 -4.09
N LEU A 140 -30.51 -7.59 -3.93
CA LEU A 140 -30.22 -6.96 -2.63
C LEU A 140 -31.27 -7.25 -1.53
N PRO A 141 -32.59 -7.11 -1.78
CA PRO A 141 -33.63 -7.46 -0.79
C PRO A 141 -33.60 -8.94 -0.40
N ALA A 142 -33.40 -9.83 -1.37
CA ALA A 142 -33.31 -11.26 -1.13
C ALA A 142 -32.07 -11.63 -0.30
N MET A 143 -30.91 -11.02 -0.59
CA MET A 143 -29.70 -11.20 0.21
C MET A 143 -29.89 -10.73 1.65
N ALA A 144 -30.54 -9.57 1.83
CA ALA A 144 -30.92 -9.05 3.13
C ALA A 144 -31.82 -10.06 3.90
N GLN A 145 -32.86 -10.60 3.26
CA GLN A 145 -33.76 -11.58 3.87
C GLN A 145 -33.05 -12.90 4.21
N ALA A 146 -32.20 -13.40 3.32
CA ALA A 146 -31.40 -14.60 3.56
C ALA A 146 -30.49 -14.42 4.79
N TYR A 147 -29.81 -13.27 4.89
CA TYR A 147 -29.01 -12.91 6.05
C TYR A 147 -29.84 -12.89 7.35
N GLY A 148 -31.04 -12.29 7.32
CA GLY A 148 -31.93 -12.26 8.47
C GLY A 148 -32.40 -13.66 8.89
N THR A 149 -32.66 -14.54 7.92
CA THR A 149 -33.08 -15.94 8.16
C THR A 149 -31.96 -16.74 8.83
N VAL A 150 -30.74 -16.66 8.29
CA VAL A 150 -29.56 -17.30 8.87
C VAL A 150 -29.28 -16.77 10.28
N SER A 151 -29.40 -15.45 10.49
CA SER A 151 -29.15 -14.83 11.81
C SER A 151 -30.15 -15.29 12.87
N ARG A 152 -31.44 -15.40 12.52
CA ARG A 152 -32.47 -15.95 13.43
C ARG A 152 -32.21 -17.41 13.76
N PHE A 153 -31.84 -18.22 12.77
CA PHE A 153 -31.47 -19.62 12.98
C PHE A 153 -30.27 -19.76 13.94
N VAL A 154 -29.25 -18.90 13.80
CA VAL A 154 -28.08 -18.89 14.69
C VAL A 154 -28.43 -18.47 16.11
N LEU A 155 -29.32 -17.49 16.31
CA LEU A 155 -29.81 -17.13 17.65
C LEU A 155 -30.49 -18.30 18.33
N GLU A 156 -31.42 -18.94 17.63
CA GLU A 156 -32.25 -20.01 18.16
C GLU A 156 -31.41 -21.26 18.49
N ARG A 157 -30.60 -21.72 17.53
CA ARG A 157 -29.80 -22.96 17.67
C ARG A 157 -28.48 -22.76 18.39
N GLY A 158 -27.87 -21.58 18.27
CA GLY A 158 -26.52 -21.31 18.77
C GLY A 158 -26.49 -20.61 20.13
N LEU A 159 -27.41 -19.68 20.38
CA LEU A 159 -27.45 -18.86 21.60
C LEU A 159 -28.66 -19.19 22.50
N GLY A 160 -29.60 -20.02 22.05
CA GLY A 160 -30.80 -20.40 22.82
C GLY A 160 -31.80 -19.25 22.98
N GLU A 161 -31.66 -18.18 22.20
CA GLU A 161 -32.49 -16.98 22.25
C GLU A 161 -33.67 -17.07 21.28
N ALA A 162 -34.79 -16.42 21.61
CA ALA A 162 -35.96 -16.42 20.74
C ALA A 162 -35.65 -15.76 19.38
N PRO A 163 -36.12 -16.30 18.23
CA PRO A 163 -35.89 -15.72 16.90
C PRO A 163 -36.33 -14.24 16.77
N THR A 164 -37.35 -13.85 17.54
CA THR A 164 -37.88 -12.48 17.60
C THR A 164 -36.91 -11.48 18.22
N ALA A 165 -35.88 -11.94 18.95
CA ALA A 165 -34.84 -11.08 19.47
C ALA A 165 -34.10 -10.33 18.34
N PHE A 166 -33.96 -10.94 17.15
CA PHE A 166 -33.36 -10.29 15.98
C PHE A 166 -34.17 -9.09 15.46
N ASP A 167 -35.46 -9.02 15.74
CA ASP A 167 -36.28 -7.90 15.28
C ASP A 167 -36.12 -6.66 16.18
N THR A 168 -35.47 -6.81 17.33
CA THR A 168 -35.09 -5.70 18.22
C THR A 168 -33.74 -5.11 17.84
N THR A 169 -33.57 -3.79 18.03
CA THR A 169 -32.27 -3.12 17.82
C THR A 169 -31.16 -3.75 18.68
N ARG A 170 -31.49 -4.13 19.92
CA ARG A 170 -30.54 -4.76 20.85
C ARG A 170 -30.08 -6.12 20.34
N GLY A 171 -30.99 -7.00 19.93
CA GLY A 171 -30.62 -8.33 19.42
C GLY A 171 -29.82 -8.28 18.12
N ARG A 172 -30.06 -7.28 17.24
CA ARG A 172 -29.21 -7.05 16.06
C ARG A 172 -27.80 -6.62 16.41
N ILE A 173 -27.65 -5.74 17.39
CA ILE A 173 -26.33 -5.34 17.89
C ILE A 173 -25.62 -6.54 18.49
N VAL A 174 -26.31 -7.35 19.31
CA VAL A 174 -25.75 -8.57 19.90
C VAL A 174 -25.29 -9.56 18.83
N ILE A 175 -26.10 -9.83 17.79
CA ILE A 175 -25.69 -10.71 16.68
C ILE A 175 -24.54 -10.10 15.88
N ALA A 176 -24.59 -8.80 15.56
CA ALA A 176 -23.51 -8.14 14.82
C ALA A 176 -22.20 -8.21 15.60
N VAL A 177 -22.24 -8.00 16.92
CA VAL A 177 -21.09 -8.16 17.83
C VAL A 177 -20.68 -9.64 17.93
N GLY A 178 -21.62 -10.59 17.97
CA GLY A 178 -21.34 -12.02 17.96
C GLY A 178 -20.61 -12.48 16.69
N TRP A 179 -21.09 -12.04 15.52
CA TRP A 179 -20.41 -12.26 14.24
C TRP A 179 -19.04 -11.57 14.21
N LEU A 180 -18.93 -10.36 14.75
CA LEU A 180 -17.66 -9.64 14.86
C LEU A 180 -16.65 -10.43 15.71
N LEU A 181 -17.07 -10.93 16.87
CA LEU A 181 -16.22 -11.73 17.75
C LEU A 181 -15.87 -13.08 17.11
N LEU A 182 -16.81 -13.75 16.45
CA LEU A 182 -16.57 -15.00 15.72
C LEU A 182 -15.58 -14.79 14.57
N THR A 183 -15.74 -13.72 13.80
CA THR A 183 -14.85 -13.39 12.67
C THR A 183 -13.45 -13.00 13.14
N LEU A 184 -13.35 -12.29 14.26
CA LEU A 184 -12.09 -12.00 14.92
C LEU A 184 -11.43 -13.27 15.47
N ALA A 185 -12.19 -14.15 16.13
CA ALA A 185 -11.69 -15.42 16.65
C ALA A 185 -11.21 -16.32 15.51
N VAL A 186 -11.94 -16.38 14.39
CA VAL A 186 -11.55 -17.08 13.16
C VAL A 186 -10.27 -16.47 12.57
N ALA A 187 -10.14 -15.15 12.54
CA ALA A 187 -8.94 -14.48 12.05
C ALA A 187 -7.72 -14.74 12.96
N VAL A 188 -7.89 -14.73 14.28
CA VAL A 188 -6.84 -15.06 15.25
C VAL A 188 -6.44 -16.53 15.14
N ALA A 189 -7.42 -17.44 15.07
CA ALA A 189 -7.18 -18.86 14.85
C ALA A 189 -6.45 -19.10 13.52
N ALA A 190 -6.82 -18.39 12.45
CA ALA A 190 -6.12 -18.43 11.16
C ALA A 190 -4.67 -17.97 11.30
N LEU A 191 -4.41 -16.89 12.05
CA LEU A 191 -3.07 -16.39 12.29
C LEU A 191 -2.22 -17.41 13.06
N VAL A 192 -2.74 -18.00 14.13
CA VAL A 192 -2.05 -19.02 14.94
C VAL A 192 -1.79 -20.27 14.10
N LEU A 193 -2.80 -20.74 13.38
CA LEU A 193 -2.71 -21.94 12.56
C LEU A 193 -1.78 -21.74 11.35
N SER A 194 -1.71 -20.52 10.81
CA SER A 194 -0.79 -20.18 9.72
C SER A 194 0.68 -20.28 10.13
N ARG A 195 1.00 -19.94 11.39
CA ARG A 195 2.36 -20.11 11.94
C ARG A 195 2.75 -21.59 12.03
N ARG A 196 1.77 -22.49 12.15
CA ARG A 196 1.98 -23.92 12.38
C ARG A 196 1.90 -24.78 11.12
N LEU A 197 0.93 -24.53 10.23
CA LEU A 197 0.60 -25.43 9.11
C LEU A 197 1.10 -24.96 7.73
N ARG A 198 1.66 -23.75 7.59
CA ARG A 198 2.03 -23.14 6.29
C ARG A 198 0.90 -23.21 5.23
N ALA A 199 -0.35 -23.34 5.66
CA ALA A 199 -1.50 -23.57 4.79
C ALA A 199 -2.05 -22.24 4.24
N ARG A 200 -1.39 -21.70 3.21
CA ARG A 200 -1.77 -20.42 2.56
C ARG A 200 -3.24 -20.38 2.11
N ARG A 201 -3.78 -21.50 1.61
CA ARG A 201 -5.18 -21.59 1.15
C ARG A 201 -6.18 -21.41 2.29
N LEU A 202 -5.90 -21.99 3.46
CA LEU A 202 -6.77 -21.86 4.63
C LEU A 202 -6.77 -20.43 5.17
N MET A 203 -5.59 -19.79 5.22
CA MET A 203 -5.49 -18.37 5.58
C MET A 203 -6.35 -17.50 4.66
N LEU A 204 -6.29 -17.72 3.34
CA LEU A 204 -7.07 -16.94 2.38
C LEU A 204 -8.58 -17.08 2.62
N VAL A 205 -9.07 -18.29 2.87
CA VAL A 205 -10.49 -18.54 3.15
C VAL A 205 -10.89 -17.89 4.47
N LEU A 206 -10.11 -18.06 5.54
CA LEU A 206 -10.46 -17.51 6.85
C LEU A 206 -10.36 -15.98 6.88
N SER A 207 -9.40 -15.37 6.18
CA SER A 207 -9.33 -13.91 6.00
C SER A 207 -10.46 -13.38 5.13
N ALA A 208 -10.88 -14.12 4.09
CA ALA A 208 -12.04 -13.77 3.29
C ALA A 208 -13.32 -13.76 4.14
N LEU A 209 -13.52 -14.82 4.94
CA LEU A 209 -14.66 -14.96 5.83
C LEU A 209 -14.64 -13.90 6.94
N GLY A 210 -13.47 -13.62 7.52
CA GLY A 210 -13.30 -12.59 8.54
C GLY A 210 -13.59 -11.19 8.00
N GLY A 211 -13.08 -10.85 6.81
CA GLY A 211 -13.34 -9.57 6.16
C GLY A 211 -14.80 -9.42 5.69
N ALA A 212 -15.37 -10.47 5.10
CA ALA A 212 -16.78 -10.49 4.74
C ALA A 212 -17.68 -10.35 5.96
N GLY A 213 -17.39 -11.07 7.04
CA GLY A 213 -18.16 -11.02 8.27
C GLY A 213 -18.05 -9.69 9.02
N LEU A 214 -16.88 -9.06 9.06
CA LEU A 214 -16.71 -7.74 9.69
C LEU A 214 -17.51 -6.64 8.97
N LEU A 215 -17.66 -6.74 7.65
CA LEU A 215 -18.04 -5.60 6.80
C LEU A 215 -19.40 -5.79 6.10
N LEU A 216 -19.72 -7.00 5.66
CA LEU A 216 -20.99 -7.28 4.98
C LEU A 216 -22.12 -7.54 5.99
N VAL A 217 -21.84 -8.19 7.12
CA VAL A 217 -22.85 -8.52 8.13
C VAL A 217 -23.54 -7.27 8.68
N PRO A 218 -22.83 -6.22 9.15
CA PRO A 218 -23.54 -5.05 9.67
C PRO A 218 -24.23 -4.25 8.56
N LEU A 219 -23.66 -4.24 7.34
CA LEU A 219 -24.24 -3.56 6.18
C LEU A 219 -25.56 -4.22 5.74
N LEU A 220 -25.57 -5.55 5.59
CA LEU A 220 -26.75 -6.33 5.23
C LEU A 220 -27.78 -6.33 6.36
N SER A 221 -27.35 -6.36 7.62
CA SER A 221 -28.24 -6.23 8.78
C SER A 221 -28.94 -4.86 8.79
N ALA A 222 -28.20 -3.78 8.55
CA ALA A 222 -28.76 -2.43 8.48
C ALA A 222 -29.73 -2.30 7.30
N LEU A 223 -29.34 -2.81 6.12
CA LEU A 223 -30.16 -2.81 4.92
C LEU A 223 -31.47 -3.58 5.11
N GLU A 224 -31.41 -4.78 5.69
CA GLU A 224 -32.60 -5.62 5.92
C GLU A 224 -33.55 -4.95 6.94
N TYR A 225 -33.01 -4.39 8.01
CA TYR A 225 -33.79 -3.68 9.01
C TYR A 225 -34.54 -2.49 8.42
N THR A 226 -33.84 -1.64 7.64
CA THR A 226 -34.46 -0.45 7.06
C THR A 226 -35.40 -0.78 5.90
N ALA A 227 -35.12 -1.84 5.14
CA ALA A 227 -36.00 -2.33 4.08
C ALA A 227 -37.33 -2.84 4.62
N ARG A 228 -37.36 -3.52 5.76
CA ARG A 228 -38.63 -3.96 6.37
C ARG A 228 -39.52 -2.81 6.83
N ARG A 229 -38.92 -1.73 7.35
CA ARG A 229 -39.69 -0.58 7.84
C ARG A 229 -40.13 0.36 6.72
N GLY A 230 -39.29 0.53 5.69
CA GLY A 230 -39.53 1.52 4.66
C GLY A 230 -39.65 2.95 5.22
N VAL A 231 -40.18 3.87 4.43
CA VAL A 231 -40.57 5.22 4.88
C VAL A 231 -42.08 5.20 5.10
N GLN A 232 -42.53 5.29 6.35
CA GLN A 232 -43.96 5.24 6.69
C GLN A 232 -44.45 6.56 7.33
N SER A 233 -43.53 7.36 7.87
CA SER A 233 -43.84 8.59 8.59
C SER A 233 -42.99 9.78 8.12
N ALA A 234 -43.43 11.01 8.43
CA ALA A 234 -42.67 12.22 8.13
C ALA A 234 -41.29 12.23 8.84
N SER A 235 -41.20 11.68 10.05
CA SER A 235 -39.94 11.56 10.78
C SER A 235 -38.97 10.60 10.11
N ASP A 236 -39.45 9.53 9.46
CA ASP A 236 -38.60 8.65 8.64
C ASP A 236 -38.05 9.39 7.42
N GLY A 237 -38.88 10.22 6.78
CA GLY A 237 -38.46 11.09 5.69
C GLY A 237 -37.36 12.07 6.11
N VAL A 238 -37.51 12.70 7.29
CA VAL A 238 -36.47 13.55 7.89
C VAL A 238 -35.20 12.75 8.17
N ALA A 239 -35.30 11.54 8.73
CA ALA A 239 -34.14 10.69 8.99
C ALA A 239 -33.36 10.32 7.71
N VAL A 240 -34.06 10.01 6.62
CA VAL A 240 -33.44 9.77 5.31
C VAL A 240 -32.79 11.05 4.78
N GLY A 241 -33.46 12.20 4.90
CA GLY A 241 -32.91 13.50 4.51
C GLY A 241 -31.63 13.86 5.27
N VAL A 242 -31.61 13.65 6.59
CA VAL A 242 -30.42 13.86 7.44
C VAL A 242 -29.30 12.89 7.05
N ALA A 243 -29.60 11.60 6.88
CA ALA A 243 -28.60 10.61 6.45
C ALA A 243 -27.99 10.98 5.08
N LEU A 244 -28.83 11.41 4.13
CA LEU A 244 -28.39 11.88 2.82
C LEU A 244 -27.51 13.14 2.95
N ALA A 245 -27.91 14.10 3.76
CA ALA A 245 -27.12 15.31 4.03
C ALA A 245 -25.75 14.96 4.62
N VAL A 246 -25.68 14.04 5.59
CA VAL A 246 -24.41 13.56 6.16
C VAL A 246 -23.54 12.90 5.10
N VAL A 247 -24.08 12.01 4.27
CA VAL A 247 -23.32 11.37 3.17
C VAL A 247 -22.78 12.41 2.19
N VAL A 248 -23.59 13.41 1.81
CA VAL A 248 -23.16 14.50 0.92
C VAL A 248 -22.06 15.35 1.55
N VAL A 249 -22.21 15.73 2.83
CA VAL A 249 -21.19 16.49 3.57
C VAL A 249 -19.90 15.68 3.68
N MET A 250 -19.98 14.39 4.00
CA MET A 250 -18.82 13.50 4.03
C MET A 250 -18.16 13.40 2.65
N GLY A 251 -18.94 13.28 1.57
CA GLY A 251 -18.41 13.29 0.20
C GLY A 251 -17.63 14.56 -0.17
N ILE A 252 -17.92 15.69 0.47
CA ILE A 252 -17.24 16.98 0.24
C ILE A 252 -16.03 17.18 1.17
N THR A 253 -16.10 16.66 2.40
CA THR A 253 -15.16 17.02 3.49
C THR A 253 -14.22 15.89 3.91
N VAL A 254 -14.64 14.63 3.74
CA VAL A 254 -13.93 13.43 4.19
C VAL A 254 -13.21 12.81 2.99
N HIS A 255 -11.92 13.11 2.88
CA HIS A 255 -11.06 12.64 1.79
C HIS A 255 -10.05 11.63 2.30
N ASN A 256 -9.87 10.54 1.55
CA ASN A 256 -8.94 9.45 1.87
C ASN A 256 -7.52 9.92 2.14
N ARG A 257 -7.11 11.03 1.52
CA ARG A 257 -5.77 11.60 1.65
C ARG A 257 -5.53 12.26 3.02
N ARG A 258 -6.59 12.63 3.76
CA ARG A 258 -6.50 13.35 5.05
C ARG A 258 -6.47 12.48 6.30
N TYR A 259 -7.04 11.27 6.25
CA TYR A 259 -7.12 10.37 7.41
C TYR A 259 -6.43 9.02 7.16
N SER A 260 -5.73 8.89 6.02
CA SER A 260 -4.90 7.73 5.70
C SER A 260 -3.79 7.54 6.75
N LEU A 261 -3.49 6.29 7.09
CA LEU A 261 -2.33 5.93 7.92
C LEU A 261 -1.01 6.43 7.33
N HIS A 262 -0.97 6.74 6.03
CA HIS A 262 0.17 7.38 5.40
C HIS A 262 0.64 8.64 6.13
N LEU A 263 -0.27 9.51 6.60
CA LEU A 263 0.16 10.76 7.26
C LEU A 263 0.87 10.47 8.58
N PHE A 264 0.33 9.52 9.35
CA PHE A 264 0.95 9.04 10.57
C PHE A 264 2.32 8.41 10.28
N TYR A 265 2.39 7.51 9.29
CA TYR A 265 3.64 6.86 8.90
C TYR A 265 4.72 7.84 8.44
N ARG A 266 4.35 8.80 7.60
CA ARG A 266 5.20 9.90 7.16
C ARG A 266 5.76 10.72 8.32
N GLU A 267 4.92 11.09 9.29
CA GLU A 267 5.35 11.84 10.47
C GLU A 267 6.40 11.05 11.26
N ARG A 268 6.20 9.74 11.42
CA ARG A 268 7.16 8.87 12.12
C ARG A 268 8.48 8.74 11.36
N LEU A 269 8.42 8.64 10.04
CA LEU A 269 9.62 8.63 9.19
C LEU A 269 10.36 9.97 9.20
N ASN A 270 9.65 11.10 9.23
CA ASN A 270 10.26 12.42 9.40
C ASN A 270 11.05 12.47 10.71
N ASN A 271 10.44 12.05 11.83
CA ASN A 271 11.11 12.08 13.12
C ASN A 271 12.33 11.14 13.18
N ALA A 272 12.29 9.99 12.51
CA ALA A 272 13.40 9.04 12.53
C ALA A 272 14.59 9.44 11.63
N PHE A 273 14.31 10.01 10.45
CA PHE A 273 15.32 10.18 9.39
C PHE A 273 15.61 11.63 9.00
N ALA A 274 14.68 12.57 9.23
CA ALA A 274 14.90 13.97 8.92
C ALA A 274 15.57 14.65 10.12
N LEU A 275 16.90 14.54 10.21
CA LEU A 275 17.69 15.01 11.35
C LEU A 275 18.48 16.28 11.01
N ARG A 276 18.67 17.14 12.01
CA ARG A 276 19.57 18.28 11.98
C ARG A 276 20.63 18.11 13.06
N ARG A 277 21.89 18.37 12.72
CA ARG A 277 22.95 18.49 13.72
C ARG A 277 22.75 19.78 14.52
N SER A 278 22.73 19.67 15.83
CA SER A 278 22.71 20.79 16.77
C SER A 278 23.84 20.59 17.80
N ARG A 279 24.03 21.59 18.67
CA ARG A 279 24.91 21.45 19.84
C ARG A 279 24.03 21.43 21.08
N ASP A 280 24.33 20.52 22.00
CA ASP A 280 23.68 20.48 23.30
C ASP A 280 24.25 21.55 24.25
N GLU A 281 23.75 21.58 25.49
CA GLU A 281 24.18 22.52 26.53
C GLU A 281 25.67 22.36 26.89
N PHE A 282 26.27 21.20 26.61
CA PHE A 282 27.68 20.89 26.84
C PHE A 282 28.56 21.15 25.62
N GLY A 283 27.97 21.60 24.50
CA GLY A 283 28.66 21.87 23.25
C GLY A 283 28.90 20.65 22.36
N GLU A 284 28.42 19.47 22.76
CA GLU A 284 28.53 18.23 22.01
C GLU A 284 27.59 18.22 20.80
N VAL A 285 28.05 17.63 19.69
CA VAL A 285 27.26 17.58 18.46
C VAL A 285 26.23 16.46 18.58
N ILE A 286 24.96 16.82 18.67
CA ILE A 286 23.84 15.88 18.70
C ILE A 286 23.03 15.95 17.40
N ALA A 287 22.20 14.93 17.15
CA ALA A 287 21.25 14.93 16.05
C ALA A 287 19.82 15.03 16.61
N ASP A 288 19.10 16.07 16.21
CA ASP A 288 17.72 16.32 16.60
C ASP A 288 16.78 16.15 15.40
N PRO A 289 15.56 15.65 15.59
CA PRO A 289 14.57 15.56 14.53
C PRO A 289 14.12 16.97 14.09
N LEU A 290 13.97 17.16 12.78
CA LEU A 290 13.37 18.36 12.22
C LEU A 290 11.88 18.42 12.59
N PRO A 291 11.37 19.57 13.08
CA PRO A 291 9.96 19.73 13.37
C PRO A 291 9.11 19.39 12.14
N TYR A 292 8.07 18.58 12.31
CA TYR A 292 7.24 18.12 11.20
C TYR A 292 6.51 19.26 10.45
N GLN A 293 6.33 20.42 11.10
CA GLN A 293 5.76 21.62 10.49
C GLN A 293 6.70 22.24 9.45
N GLU A 294 8.00 21.95 9.52
CA GLU A 294 8.99 22.39 8.54
C GLU A 294 8.87 21.56 7.26
N ARG A 295 8.47 22.21 6.17
CA ARG A 295 8.26 21.53 4.89
C ARG A 295 9.58 21.27 4.18
N LEU A 296 9.89 19.98 4.04
CA LEU A 296 10.99 19.50 3.21
C LEU A 296 10.50 19.22 1.78
N ASP A 297 10.38 20.29 0.98
CA ASP A 297 10.10 20.18 -0.45
C ASP A 297 11.36 19.69 -1.18
N PHE A 298 11.24 18.59 -1.92
CA PHE A 298 12.33 17.95 -2.65
C PHE A 298 12.89 18.88 -3.74
N SER A 299 12.05 19.67 -4.41
CA SER A 299 12.51 20.61 -5.44
C SER A 299 13.41 21.70 -4.87
N LYS A 300 13.03 22.27 -3.73
CA LYS A 300 13.83 23.30 -3.04
C LYS A 300 15.15 22.77 -2.50
N ILE A 301 15.18 21.49 -2.10
CA ILE A 301 16.44 20.84 -1.72
C ILE A 301 17.37 20.79 -2.93
N GLY A 302 16.86 20.37 -4.10
CA GLY A 302 17.63 20.37 -5.34
C GLY A 302 18.16 21.74 -5.74
N GLU A 303 17.31 22.78 -5.67
CA GLU A 303 17.69 24.18 -5.94
C GLU A 303 18.83 24.65 -5.01
N LYS A 304 18.69 24.45 -3.70
CA LYS A 304 19.72 24.82 -2.72
C LYS A 304 21.05 24.11 -2.95
N LEU A 305 21.02 22.87 -3.42
CA LEU A 305 22.24 22.12 -3.72
C LEU A 305 22.93 22.64 -4.97
N ALA A 306 22.14 22.95 -6.01
CA ALA A 306 22.64 23.57 -7.23
C ALA A 306 23.29 24.94 -6.93
N ASP A 307 22.64 25.77 -6.09
CA ASP A 307 23.15 27.09 -5.70
C ASP A 307 24.48 27.02 -4.95
N ARG A 308 24.68 25.98 -4.13
CA ARG A 308 25.93 25.76 -3.38
C ARG A 308 27.05 25.14 -4.22
N GLY A 309 26.77 24.70 -5.44
CA GLY A 309 27.69 23.92 -6.25
C GLY A 309 28.05 22.56 -5.63
N GLU A 310 27.27 22.09 -4.66
CA GLU A 310 27.49 20.80 -3.99
C GLU A 310 27.06 19.67 -4.93
N ARG A 311 27.98 18.77 -5.27
CA ARG A 311 27.67 17.56 -6.06
C ARG A 311 27.14 16.45 -5.15
N LEU A 312 25.88 16.56 -4.71
CA LEU A 312 25.18 15.45 -4.07
C LEU A 312 24.70 14.45 -5.14
N PRO A 313 24.74 13.13 -4.87
CA PRO A 313 24.16 12.14 -5.77
C PRO A 313 22.69 12.44 -6.05
N ARG A 314 22.27 12.24 -7.30
CA ARG A 314 20.87 12.40 -7.70
C ARG A 314 20.04 11.30 -7.03
N LEU A 315 19.27 11.67 -6.01
CA LEU A 315 18.35 10.76 -5.35
C LEU A 315 17.16 10.46 -6.26
N VAL A 316 16.95 9.17 -6.55
CA VAL A 316 15.79 8.67 -7.29
C VAL A 316 14.96 7.82 -6.34
N VAL A 317 13.78 8.31 -5.96
CA VAL A 317 12.86 7.56 -5.11
C VAL A 317 11.91 6.76 -5.99
N CYS A 318 11.94 5.43 -5.86
CA CYS A 318 11.14 4.51 -6.67
C CYS A 318 9.80 4.18 -6.01
N CYS A 319 8.71 4.35 -6.74
CA CYS A 319 7.35 4.01 -6.34
C CYS A 319 6.67 3.19 -7.46
N ALA A 320 5.55 2.56 -7.12
CA ALA A 320 4.75 1.81 -8.07
C ALA A 320 3.32 2.37 -8.17
N VAL A 321 2.85 2.59 -9.40
CA VAL A 321 1.44 2.89 -9.67
C VAL A 321 0.69 1.61 -9.95
N ASN A 322 -0.27 1.27 -9.09
CA ASN A 322 -1.06 0.06 -9.30
C ASN A 322 -2.12 0.25 -10.39
N ALA A 323 -2.24 -0.75 -11.26
CA ALA A 323 -3.24 -0.79 -12.31
C ALA A 323 -3.69 -2.22 -12.55
N THR A 324 -4.99 -2.42 -12.71
CA THR A 324 -5.59 -3.73 -13.03
C THR A 324 -6.22 -3.75 -14.42
N SER A 325 -6.13 -2.63 -15.14
CA SER A 325 -6.56 -2.46 -16.52
C SER A 325 -5.58 -3.13 -17.50
N ASP A 326 -6.02 -3.23 -18.75
CA ASP A 326 -5.26 -3.63 -19.94
C ASP A 326 -4.10 -2.67 -20.29
N GLU A 327 -3.95 -1.58 -19.54
CA GLU A 327 -2.89 -0.59 -19.72
C GLU A 327 -1.52 -1.10 -19.29
N VAL A 328 -1.48 -2.17 -18.49
CA VAL A 328 -0.24 -2.80 -18.01
C VAL A 328 -0.20 -4.26 -18.48
N PRO A 329 0.98 -4.84 -18.73
CA PRO A 329 1.09 -6.25 -19.09
C PRO A 329 0.38 -7.16 -18.08
N VAL A 330 -0.32 -8.18 -18.61
CA VAL A 330 -1.10 -9.12 -17.80
C VAL A 330 -0.22 -9.76 -16.71
N GLY A 331 -0.69 -9.77 -15.48
CA GLY A 331 0.04 -10.30 -14.33
C GLY A 331 1.07 -9.34 -13.69
N ARG A 332 1.39 -8.20 -14.33
CA ARG A 332 2.30 -7.18 -13.77
C ARG A 332 1.61 -6.34 -12.70
N PHE A 333 0.37 -5.93 -12.97
CA PHE A 333 -0.51 -5.15 -12.08
C PHE A 333 0.04 -3.81 -11.53
N ALA A 334 1.20 -3.36 -12.00
CA ALA A 334 1.85 -2.13 -11.56
C ALA A 334 2.78 -1.56 -12.65
N GLU A 335 3.06 -0.25 -12.58
CA GLU A 335 4.02 0.46 -13.43
C GLU A 335 4.98 1.31 -12.58
N SER A 336 6.19 1.54 -13.11
CA SER A 336 7.22 2.36 -12.47
C SER A 336 6.80 3.83 -12.41
N PHE A 337 7.01 4.45 -11.25
CA PHE A 337 6.88 5.88 -11.04
C PHE A 337 7.99 6.37 -10.10
N THR A 338 8.86 7.27 -10.56
CA THR A 338 10.00 7.78 -9.81
C THR A 338 9.82 9.24 -9.43
N PHE A 339 10.39 9.64 -8.30
CA PHE A 339 10.52 11.04 -7.89
C PHE A 339 12.00 11.41 -7.79
N GLU A 340 12.33 12.56 -8.35
CA GLU A 340 13.62 13.23 -8.25
C GLU A 340 13.38 14.69 -7.86
N HIS A 341 14.42 15.46 -7.56
CA HIS A 341 14.26 16.85 -7.12
C HIS A 341 13.64 17.74 -8.20
N ASP A 342 13.99 17.53 -9.47
CA ASP A 342 13.54 18.32 -10.61
C ASP A 342 12.30 17.73 -11.30
N THR A 343 12.26 16.40 -11.43
CA THR A 343 11.27 15.68 -12.25
C THR A 343 10.70 14.47 -11.52
N CYS A 344 9.47 14.11 -11.86
CA CYS A 344 8.81 12.92 -11.34
C CYS A 344 7.92 12.31 -12.42
N GLY A 345 7.60 11.02 -12.31
CA GLY A 345 6.77 10.34 -13.30
C GLY A 345 7.34 9.00 -13.72
N GLY A 346 7.12 8.61 -14.96
CA GLY A 346 7.57 7.32 -15.47
C GLY A 346 7.28 7.16 -16.95
N PRO A 347 7.67 6.03 -17.57
CA PRO A 347 7.58 5.85 -19.02
C PRO A 347 6.19 6.10 -19.62
N ARG A 348 5.13 5.82 -18.87
CA ARG A 348 3.73 6.04 -19.28
C ARG A 348 3.14 7.38 -18.85
N PHE A 349 3.78 8.07 -17.91
CA PHE A 349 3.27 9.30 -17.29
C PHE A 349 4.01 10.56 -17.75
N GLY A 350 5.08 10.40 -18.53
CA GLY A 350 6.04 11.46 -18.79
C GLY A 350 6.86 11.78 -17.53
N TYR A 351 7.58 12.90 -17.58
CA TYR A 351 8.41 13.38 -16.48
C TYR A 351 8.11 14.85 -16.14
N PRO A 352 6.90 15.18 -15.64
CA PRO A 352 6.59 16.53 -15.16
C PRO A 352 7.49 16.98 -14.01
N GLU A 353 7.55 18.29 -13.79
CA GLU A 353 8.28 18.90 -12.67
C GLU A 353 7.75 18.44 -11.31
N THR A 354 8.67 18.06 -10.41
CA THR A 354 8.33 17.63 -9.04
C THR A 354 7.64 18.75 -8.25
N SER A 355 8.05 19.99 -8.45
CA SER A 355 7.46 21.16 -7.79
C SER A 355 5.94 21.28 -8.01
N ARG A 356 5.38 20.72 -9.10
CA ARG A 356 3.94 20.72 -9.36
C ARG A 356 3.15 19.79 -8.43
N PHE A 357 3.75 18.68 -8.01
CA PHE A 357 3.16 17.77 -7.02
C PHE A 357 3.27 18.33 -5.59
N GLU A 358 4.26 19.19 -5.35
CA GLU A 358 4.50 19.86 -4.07
C GLU A 358 3.66 21.12 -3.89
N LYS A 359 3.36 21.83 -4.99
CA LYS A 359 2.42 22.96 -5.03
C LYS A 359 1.03 22.45 -4.61
N GLY A 360 0.60 22.88 -3.42
CA GLY A 360 -0.59 22.41 -2.69
C GLY A 360 -1.93 22.64 -3.39
N ASN A 361 -2.17 21.94 -4.50
CA ASN A 361 -3.45 21.89 -5.21
C ASN A 361 -4.45 20.91 -4.59
N GLY A 362 -4.16 20.40 -3.39
CA GLY A 362 -5.00 19.48 -2.62
C GLY A 362 -5.29 20.00 -1.21
N PRO A 363 -6.04 19.24 -0.39
CA PRO A 363 -6.22 19.56 1.01
C PRO A 363 -4.90 19.80 1.78
N LEU A 364 -4.93 20.72 2.74
CA LEU A 364 -3.83 20.95 3.69
C LEU A 364 -3.33 19.62 4.27
N GLY A 365 -2.01 19.41 4.25
CA GLY A 365 -1.35 18.20 4.74
C GLY A 365 -1.25 17.04 3.74
N THR A 366 -1.82 17.16 2.53
CA THR A 366 -1.74 16.11 1.48
C THR A 366 -0.61 16.33 0.47
N GLU A 367 0.28 17.28 0.77
CA GLU A 367 1.40 17.68 -0.06
C GLU A 367 2.48 16.59 -0.08
N LEU A 368 3.10 16.39 -1.23
CA LEU A 368 4.13 15.37 -1.44
C LEU A 368 5.52 15.90 -1.11
N THR A 369 5.77 16.19 0.17
CA THR A 369 7.12 16.49 0.68
C THR A 369 8.06 15.29 0.56
N LEU A 370 9.37 15.47 0.68
CA LEU A 370 10.35 14.38 0.64
C LEU A 370 10.05 13.26 1.66
N PRO A 371 9.71 13.54 2.94
CA PRO A 371 9.24 12.50 3.87
C PRO A 371 7.99 11.78 3.39
N SER A 372 7.07 12.47 2.70
CA SER A 372 5.88 11.85 2.09
C SER A 372 6.29 10.88 1.00
N ILE A 373 7.15 11.32 0.08
CA ILE A 373 7.63 10.52 -1.05
C ILE A 373 8.35 9.27 -0.53
N MET A 374 9.22 9.42 0.48
CA MET A 374 9.89 8.30 1.16
C MET A 374 8.89 7.34 1.81
N ALA A 375 7.87 7.88 2.50
CA ALA A 375 6.81 7.07 3.11
C ALA A 375 5.96 6.30 2.10
N VAL A 376 5.73 6.85 0.89
CA VAL A 376 5.04 6.12 -0.19
C VAL A 376 5.94 5.04 -0.78
N SER A 377 7.22 5.33 -0.97
CA SER A 377 8.19 4.37 -1.51
C SER A 377 8.37 3.14 -0.62
N GLY A 378 8.30 3.29 0.71
CA GLY A 378 8.32 2.18 1.67
C GLY A 378 6.93 1.72 2.16
N ALA A 379 5.87 1.97 1.40
CA ALA A 379 4.48 1.66 1.76
C ALA A 379 4.12 0.17 1.57
N ALA A 380 4.87 -0.73 2.22
CA ALA A 380 4.74 -2.20 2.04
C ALA A 380 3.36 -2.77 2.41
N LEU A 381 2.54 -2.04 3.18
CA LEU A 381 1.15 -2.42 3.48
C LEU A 381 0.19 -1.59 2.63
N SER A 382 -0.34 -2.19 1.58
CA SER A 382 -1.38 -1.61 0.73
C SER A 382 -2.45 -2.66 0.37
N PRO A 383 -3.73 -2.27 0.21
CA PRO A 383 -4.75 -3.15 -0.36
C PRO A 383 -4.35 -3.71 -1.73
N LEU A 384 -3.53 -2.95 -2.48
CA LEU A 384 -3.05 -3.30 -3.80
C LEU A 384 -1.52 -3.24 -3.81
N MET A 385 -0.90 -4.39 -3.98
CA MET A 385 0.55 -4.59 -3.88
C MET A 385 1.14 -5.07 -5.22
N GLY A 386 0.61 -4.54 -6.32
CA GLY A 386 0.86 -5.05 -7.67
C GLY A 386 0.56 -6.54 -7.74
N ARG A 387 1.54 -7.33 -8.14
CA ARG A 387 1.43 -8.79 -8.25
C ARG A 387 1.41 -9.55 -6.92
N PHE A 388 1.70 -8.87 -5.81
CA PHE A 388 1.59 -9.43 -4.46
C PHE A 388 0.20 -9.20 -3.83
N THR A 389 -0.75 -8.67 -4.60
CA THR A 389 -2.12 -8.42 -4.12
C THR A 389 -2.81 -9.71 -3.72
N TYR A 390 -3.36 -9.74 -2.49
CA TYR A 390 -4.23 -10.81 -2.01
C TYR A 390 -5.70 -10.35 -2.07
N PRO A 391 -6.52 -10.81 -3.03
CA PRO A 391 -7.87 -10.30 -3.24
C PRO A 391 -8.79 -10.33 -2.01
N PRO A 392 -8.77 -11.38 -1.15
CA PRO A 392 -9.58 -11.39 0.07
C PRO A 392 -9.16 -10.34 1.10
N LEU A 393 -7.86 -10.08 1.22
CA LEU A 393 -7.30 -9.15 2.20
C LEU A 393 -7.44 -7.70 1.75
N ARG A 394 -7.43 -7.46 0.43
CA ARG A 394 -7.63 -6.14 -0.19
C ARG A 394 -8.89 -5.43 0.30
N PHE A 395 -10.02 -6.13 0.32
CA PHE A 395 -11.30 -5.55 0.74
C PHE A 395 -11.25 -5.12 2.22
N LEU A 396 -10.69 -5.98 3.07
CA LEU A 396 -10.51 -5.70 4.49
C LEU A 396 -9.59 -4.49 4.70
N MET A 397 -8.38 -4.51 4.13
CA MET A 397 -7.38 -3.44 4.28
C MET A 397 -7.87 -2.07 3.80
N ALA A 398 -8.58 -2.04 2.66
CA ALA A 398 -9.12 -0.80 2.11
C ALA A 398 -10.13 -0.16 3.06
N LEU A 399 -11.05 -0.96 3.62
CA LEU A 399 -12.10 -0.48 4.52
C LEU A 399 -11.58 -0.19 5.93
N THR A 400 -10.69 -1.01 6.48
CA THR A 400 -10.07 -0.77 7.80
C THR A 400 -9.00 0.31 7.80
N ASN A 401 -8.75 0.95 6.65
CA ASN A 401 -7.73 1.98 6.48
C ASN A 401 -6.30 1.50 6.80
N ILE A 402 -6.05 0.19 6.81
CA ILE A 402 -4.71 -0.39 6.92
C ILE A 402 -4.04 -0.30 5.55
N ARG A 403 -3.67 0.94 5.18
CA ARG A 403 -3.07 1.27 3.88
C ARG A 403 -2.09 2.42 4.01
N LEU A 404 -0.94 2.28 3.38
CA LEU A 404 0.10 3.31 3.30
C LEU A 404 0.16 3.98 1.91
N GLY A 405 -0.48 3.36 0.90
CA GLY A 405 -0.61 3.89 -0.44
C GLY A 405 -1.48 5.15 -0.51
N VAL A 406 -1.17 6.00 -1.48
CA VAL A 406 -1.72 7.36 -1.58
C VAL A 406 -2.27 7.62 -2.99
N TRP A 407 -3.39 8.30 -3.05
CA TRP A 407 -3.92 8.81 -4.31
C TRP A 407 -3.22 10.12 -4.68
N ILE A 408 -2.60 10.15 -5.84
CA ILE A 408 -1.96 11.36 -6.38
C ILE A 408 -2.68 11.79 -7.65
N PRO A 409 -2.71 13.09 -7.98
CA PRO A 409 -3.28 13.53 -9.24
C PRO A 409 -2.51 12.93 -10.42
N ASN A 410 -3.22 12.56 -11.46
CA ASN A 410 -2.63 11.94 -12.63
C ASN A 410 -2.04 12.99 -13.58
N PRO A 411 -0.74 12.95 -13.89
CA PRO A 411 -0.11 13.95 -14.77
C PRO A 411 -0.57 13.87 -16.22
N THR A 412 -1.12 12.73 -16.65
CA THR A 412 -1.66 12.54 -18.00
C THR A 412 -3.11 12.98 -18.14
N HIS A 413 -3.80 13.26 -17.03
CA HIS A 413 -5.21 13.62 -17.06
C HIS A 413 -5.38 15.08 -17.51
N PRO A 414 -6.36 15.42 -18.37
CA PRO A 414 -6.53 16.79 -18.91
C PRO A 414 -6.62 17.90 -17.86
N CYS A 415 -7.09 17.58 -16.65
CA CYS A 415 -7.17 18.55 -15.56
C CYS A 415 -5.84 18.83 -14.84
N TRP A 416 -4.75 18.15 -15.19
CA TRP A 416 -3.41 18.37 -14.61
C TRP A 416 -2.81 19.70 -15.06
N ASN A 417 -2.99 20.07 -16.32
CA ASN A 417 -2.40 21.27 -16.93
C ASN A 417 -3.26 22.53 -16.77
N VAL A 418 -4.29 22.50 -15.91
CA VAL A 418 -5.18 23.65 -15.75
C VAL A 418 -4.71 24.48 -14.56
N ASP A 419 -3.83 25.45 -14.82
CA ASP A 419 -3.51 26.50 -13.86
C ASP A 419 -4.79 27.32 -13.59
N ARG A 420 -5.30 27.23 -12.37
CA ARG A 420 -6.59 27.84 -12.03
C ARG A 420 -6.37 29.26 -11.54
N ALA A 421 -7.06 30.21 -12.17
CA ALA A 421 -7.11 31.59 -11.68
C ALA A 421 -7.63 31.66 -10.23
N PRO A 422 -7.14 32.59 -9.40
CA PRO A 422 -7.61 32.77 -8.03
C PRO A 422 -9.11 33.05 -7.95
N ALA A 423 -9.74 32.69 -6.83
CA ALA A 423 -11.19 32.85 -6.65
C ALA A 423 -11.55 34.32 -6.45
N ARG A 424 -12.48 34.84 -7.27
CA ARG A 424 -13.01 36.20 -7.15
C ARG A 424 -14.22 36.16 -6.21
N GLY A 425 -13.96 36.43 -4.92
CA GLY A 425 -15.00 36.56 -3.90
C GLY A 425 -15.30 35.29 -3.08
N ARG A 426 -16.09 35.47 -2.02
CA ARG A 426 -16.39 34.42 -1.00
C ARG A 426 -17.26 33.30 -1.56
N LEU A 427 -18.28 33.63 -2.35
CA LEU A 427 -19.21 32.64 -2.92
C LEU A 427 -18.51 31.71 -3.91
N GLU A 428 -17.65 32.25 -4.77
CA GLU A 428 -16.87 31.45 -5.70
C GLU A 428 -15.90 30.52 -4.95
N ARG A 429 -15.29 30.99 -3.86
CA ARG A 429 -14.43 30.17 -2.99
C ARG A 429 -15.19 28.99 -2.38
N ILE A 430 -16.41 29.21 -1.89
CA ILE A 430 -17.27 28.15 -1.32
C ILE A 430 -17.66 27.15 -2.41
N ARG A 431 -18.17 27.63 -3.55
CA ARG A 431 -18.54 26.79 -4.69
C ARG A 431 -17.36 25.94 -5.15
N ARG A 432 -16.17 26.53 -5.27
CA ARG A 432 -14.94 25.82 -5.64
C ARG A 432 -14.56 24.77 -4.60
N SER A 433 -14.62 25.10 -3.31
CA SER A 433 -14.34 24.15 -2.23
C SER A 433 -15.27 22.94 -2.25
N ILE A 434 -16.56 23.14 -2.55
CA ILE A 434 -17.53 22.05 -2.72
C ILE A 434 -17.18 21.19 -3.94
N VAL A 435 -16.92 21.81 -5.09
CA VAL A 435 -16.60 21.10 -6.34
C VAL A 435 -15.29 20.33 -6.22
N ASP A 436 -14.26 20.93 -5.63
CA ASP A 436 -12.99 20.26 -5.42
C ASP A 436 -13.14 19.13 -4.41
N GLY A 437 -13.81 19.38 -3.29
CA GLY A 437 -14.13 18.35 -2.30
C GLY A 437 -14.86 17.15 -2.88
N TRP A 438 -15.85 17.36 -3.75
CA TRP A 438 -16.59 16.27 -4.42
C TRP A 438 -15.74 15.44 -5.39
N ARG A 439 -14.71 16.06 -5.96
CA ARG A 439 -13.86 15.40 -6.94
C ARG A 439 -12.62 14.77 -6.32
N GLU A 440 -12.33 15.06 -5.06
CA GLU A 440 -11.26 14.43 -4.29
C GLU A 440 -11.53 12.92 -4.08
N PRO A 441 -10.49 12.12 -3.81
CA PRO A 441 -10.66 10.70 -3.50
C PRO A 441 -11.39 10.51 -2.17
N GLY A 442 -12.66 10.12 -2.22
CA GLY A 442 -13.48 9.73 -1.06
C GLY A 442 -13.85 8.23 -1.06
N ALA A 443 -14.98 7.89 -0.44
CA ALA A 443 -15.45 6.50 -0.26
C ALA A 443 -15.53 5.68 -1.56
N LEU A 444 -15.87 6.30 -2.70
CA LEU A 444 -15.90 5.61 -3.99
C LEU A 444 -14.51 5.18 -4.47
N TYR A 445 -13.44 5.88 -4.08
CA TYR A 445 -12.08 5.44 -4.36
C TYR A 445 -11.69 4.28 -3.43
N VAL A 446 -12.09 4.31 -2.15
CA VAL A 446 -11.93 3.15 -1.24
C VAL A 446 -12.59 1.91 -1.82
N LEU A 447 -13.83 2.04 -2.33
CA LEU A 447 -14.53 0.93 -2.96
C LEU A 447 -13.78 0.39 -4.19
N ARG A 448 -13.19 1.28 -5.00
CA ARG A 448 -12.37 0.87 -6.14
C ARG A 448 -11.08 0.17 -5.73
N GLU A 449 -10.45 0.59 -4.63
CA GLU A 449 -9.32 -0.14 -4.03
C GLU A 449 -9.79 -1.53 -3.59
N ALA A 450 -10.90 -1.60 -2.87
CA ALA A 450 -11.47 -2.83 -2.31
C ALA A 450 -11.87 -3.84 -3.41
N LEU A 451 -12.43 -3.35 -4.52
CA LEU A 451 -12.77 -4.13 -5.72
C LEU A 451 -11.57 -4.33 -6.67
N GLY A 452 -10.46 -3.62 -6.44
CA GLY A 452 -9.27 -3.60 -7.29
C GLY A 452 -9.56 -3.24 -8.73
N THR A 453 -10.40 -2.23 -8.94
CA THR A 453 -10.70 -1.68 -10.26
C THR A 453 -9.90 -0.39 -10.46
N LEU A 454 -8.59 -0.54 -10.66
CA LEU A 454 -7.66 0.58 -10.86
C LEU A 454 -7.32 0.76 -12.34
N THR A 455 -7.20 2.01 -12.76
CA THR A 455 -6.84 2.40 -14.13
C THR A 455 -5.96 3.65 -14.10
N LEU A 456 -5.07 3.74 -15.08
CA LEU A 456 -4.15 4.85 -15.31
C LEU A 456 -4.81 6.05 -16.00
N LYS A 457 -6.08 5.96 -16.43
CA LYS A 457 -6.79 7.04 -17.14
C LYS A 457 -7.59 7.98 -16.23
N ARG A 458 -7.76 7.65 -14.95
CA ARG A 458 -8.57 8.45 -14.02
C ARG A 458 -7.83 9.70 -13.57
N ARG A 459 -8.58 10.66 -12.99
CA ARG A 459 -8.03 11.90 -12.42
C ARG A 459 -6.96 11.65 -11.35
N PHE A 460 -7.10 10.56 -10.60
CA PHE A 460 -6.13 10.16 -9.59
C PHE A 460 -5.62 8.76 -9.90
N ILE A 461 -4.34 8.56 -9.66
CA ILE A 461 -3.64 7.28 -9.72
C ILE A 461 -3.22 6.86 -8.31
N TYR A 462 -3.14 5.56 -8.07
CA TYR A 462 -2.86 4.99 -6.76
C TYR A 462 -1.39 4.60 -6.67
N LEU A 463 -0.63 5.37 -5.89
CA LEU A 463 0.81 5.23 -5.71
C LEU A 463 1.12 4.42 -4.45
N THR A 464 2.06 3.48 -4.55
CA THR A 464 2.48 2.56 -3.49
C THR A 464 3.97 2.27 -3.56
N ASP A 465 4.43 1.37 -2.69
CA ASP A 465 5.81 0.90 -2.59
C ASP A 465 6.41 0.49 -3.96
N GLY A 466 7.65 0.91 -4.21
CA GLY A 466 8.39 0.56 -5.43
C GLY A 466 8.51 -0.95 -5.64
N GLY A 467 8.64 -1.72 -4.55
CA GLY A 467 8.76 -3.18 -4.55
C GLY A 467 7.54 -3.92 -5.10
N HIS A 468 6.38 -3.26 -5.22
CA HIS A 468 5.22 -3.83 -5.93
C HIS A 468 5.46 -3.97 -7.44
N TRP A 469 6.33 -3.13 -8.01
CA TRP A 469 6.80 -3.25 -9.39
C TRP A 469 8.16 -3.97 -9.44
N GLU A 470 9.17 -3.43 -8.74
CA GLU A 470 10.57 -3.90 -8.71
C GLU A 470 11.25 -3.45 -7.38
N ASN A 471 11.80 -4.39 -6.61
CA ASN A 471 12.18 -4.20 -5.21
C ASN A 471 13.61 -3.65 -4.99
N LEU A 472 14.49 -3.78 -5.97
CA LEU A 472 15.92 -3.43 -5.85
C LEU A 472 16.23 -2.00 -6.32
N GLY A 473 15.32 -1.34 -7.03
CA GLY A 473 15.57 -0.07 -7.71
C GLY A 473 16.56 -0.16 -8.87
N LEU A 474 16.99 -1.38 -9.22
CA LEU A 474 18.02 -1.66 -10.23
C LEU A 474 17.56 -1.21 -11.61
N VAL A 475 16.31 -1.51 -11.97
CA VAL A 475 15.82 -1.26 -13.34
C VAL A 475 15.81 0.23 -13.67
N GLU A 476 15.56 1.10 -12.70
CA GLU A 476 15.58 2.56 -12.91
C GLU A 476 17.00 3.10 -13.10
N LEU A 477 18.02 2.52 -12.47
CA LEU A 477 19.42 2.86 -12.76
C LEU A 477 19.84 2.38 -14.15
N LEU A 478 19.42 1.18 -14.55
CA LEU A 478 19.68 0.64 -15.89
C LEU A 478 18.98 1.47 -16.98
N ARG A 479 17.79 2.02 -16.70
CA ARG A 479 17.09 2.94 -17.61
C ARG A 479 17.91 4.20 -17.88
N ARG A 480 18.69 4.65 -16.90
CA ARG A 480 19.60 5.81 -16.97
C ARG A 480 20.98 5.45 -17.55
N ARG A 481 21.19 4.21 -17.98
CA ARG A 481 22.44 3.71 -18.59
C ARG A 481 23.66 3.84 -17.66
N CYS A 482 23.47 3.67 -16.35
CA CYS A 482 24.57 3.67 -15.40
C CYS A 482 25.56 2.54 -15.70
N THR A 483 26.86 2.85 -15.81
CA THR A 483 27.90 1.86 -16.12
C THR A 483 28.49 1.20 -14.88
N ASP A 484 28.33 1.80 -13.71
CA ASP A 484 28.84 1.29 -12.45
C ASP A 484 27.69 1.28 -11.44
N VAL A 485 27.21 0.09 -11.10
CA VAL A 485 26.02 -0.09 -10.29
C VAL A 485 26.34 -0.91 -9.05
N LEU A 486 26.09 -0.32 -7.88
CA LEU A 486 26.05 -1.03 -6.61
C LEU A 486 24.59 -1.28 -6.25
N CYS A 487 24.19 -2.55 -6.14
CA CYS A 487 22.84 -2.96 -5.78
C CYS A 487 22.87 -3.64 -4.42
N PHE A 488 22.23 -3.03 -3.42
CA PHE A 488 22.12 -3.58 -2.07
C PHE A 488 20.73 -4.18 -1.88
N ASP A 489 20.68 -5.50 -1.70
CA ASP A 489 19.44 -6.25 -1.53
C ASP A 489 19.19 -6.59 -0.06
N ALA A 490 18.24 -5.88 0.56
CA ALA A 490 17.75 -6.12 1.92
C ALA A 490 16.47 -6.99 1.97
N SER A 491 16.10 -7.65 0.87
CA SER A 491 14.93 -8.54 0.82
C SER A 491 15.10 -9.79 1.70
N ALA A 492 14.01 -10.19 2.36
CA ALA A 492 13.94 -11.45 3.07
C ALA A 492 13.80 -12.62 2.09
N ASP A 493 14.83 -13.47 2.02
CA ASP A 493 14.85 -14.65 1.15
C ASP A 493 15.31 -15.88 1.94
N GLN A 494 14.39 -16.41 2.74
CA GLN A 494 14.64 -17.61 3.56
C GLN A 494 14.93 -18.85 2.73
N THR A 495 14.43 -18.88 1.48
CA THR A 495 14.55 -20.04 0.59
C THR A 495 15.79 -20.00 -0.30
N GLY A 496 16.51 -18.87 -0.33
CA GLY A 496 17.63 -18.67 -1.26
C GLY A 496 17.20 -18.77 -2.73
N ALA A 497 16.01 -18.28 -3.07
CA ALA A 497 15.46 -18.39 -4.42
C ALA A 497 15.86 -17.22 -5.34
N GLY A 498 16.40 -16.13 -4.79
CA GLY A 498 16.86 -14.97 -5.56
C GLY A 498 15.76 -14.29 -6.39
N GLN A 499 14.50 -14.35 -5.93
CA GLN A 499 13.33 -13.97 -6.73
C GLN A 499 13.32 -12.50 -7.15
N ASP A 500 13.71 -11.60 -6.25
CA ASP A 500 13.72 -10.16 -6.53
C ASP A 500 14.76 -9.78 -7.59
N LEU A 501 15.96 -10.36 -7.49
CA LEU A 501 17.01 -10.18 -8.50
C LEU A 501 16.60 -10.78 -9.84
N GLY A 502 16.11 -12.03 -9.86
CA GLY A 502 15.65 -12.66 -11.10
C GLY A 502 14.53 -11.86 -11.77
N ARG A 503 13.64 -11.26 -10.99
CA ARG A 503 12.59 -10.36 -11.49
C ARG A 503 13.16 -9.06 -12.06
N ALA A 504 14.12 -8.44 -11.40
CA ALA A 504 14.77 -7.22 -11.88
C ALA A 504 15.48 -7.46 -13.22
N ILE A 505 16.20 -8.59 -13.36
CA ILE A 505 16.87 -9.01 -14.60
C ILE A 505 15.83 -9.21 -15.72
N ALA A 506 14.74 -9.91 -15.44
CA ALA A 506 13.67 -10.12 -16.43
C ALA A 506 13.00 -8.82 -16.87
N LEU A 507 12.77 -7.87 -15.94
CA LEU A 507 12.24 -6.55 -16.25
C LEU A 507 13.22 -5.71 -17.06
N ALA A 508 14.51 -5.71 -16.71
CA ALA A 508 15.54 -5.01 -17.48
C ALA A 508 15.60 -5.51 -18.94
N ARG A 509 15.53 -6.82 -19.14
CA ARG A 509 15.53 -7.43 -20.48
C ARG A 509 14.27 -7.06 -21.27
N SER A 510 13.09 -7.17 -20.66
CA SER A 510 11.82 -6.96 -21.36
C SER A 510 11.47 -5.48 -21.61
N ASP A 511 11.76 -4.59 -20.66
CA ASP A 511 11.36 -3.18 -20.75
C ASP A 511 12.49 -2.26 -21.27
N LEU A 512 13.77 -2.64 -21.14
CA LEU A 512 14.92 -1.79 -21.49
C LEU A 512 15.85 -2.38 -22.55
N ALA A 513 15.62 -3.64 -22.96
CA ALA A 513 16.54 -4.44 -23.76
C ALA A 513 17.96 -4.48 -23.16
N ALA A 514 18.08 -4.41 -21.84
CA ALA A 514 19.34 -4.55 -21.12
C ALA A 514 19.45 -5.96 -20.54
N ASP A 515 20.53 -6.67 -20.86
CA ASP A 515 20.79 -8.01 -20.32
C ASP A 515 21.76 -7.93 -19.15
N VAL A 516 21.55 -8.76 -18.12
CA VAL A 516 22.38 -8.78 -16.92
C VAL A 516 22.88 -10.19 -16.72
N ASP A 517 24.19 -10.37 -16.85
CA ASP A 517 24.89 -11.63 -16.60
C ASP A 517 25.48 -11.61 -15.19
N LEU A 518 24.86 -12.36 -14.29
CA LEU A 518 25.24 -12.42 -12.88
C LEU A 518 24.75 -13.73 -12.25
N ASP A 519 25.66 -14.44 -11.56
CA ASP A 519 25.35 -15.64 -10.80
C ASP A 519 25.24 -15.33 -9.29
N PRO A 520 24.03 -15.31 -8.71
CA PRO A 520 23.83 -14.95 -7.31
C PRO A 520 24.11 -16.09 -6.33
N ARG A 521 24.39 -17.32 -6.78
CA ARG A 521 24.45 -18.51 -5.90
C ARG A 521 25.38 -18.36 -4.69
N ARG A 522 26.47 -17.59 -4.82
CA ARG A 522 27.43 -17.36 -3.74
C ARG A 522 26.89 -16.50 -2.59
N VAL A 523 25.89 -15.65 -2.85
CA VAL A 523 25.28 -14.75 -1.86
C VAL A 523 23.91 -15.23 -1.37
N LEU A 524 23.44 -16.36 -1.89
CA LEU A 524 22.22 -16.99 -1.40
C LEU A 524 22.55 -17.92 -0.22
N PRO A 525 21.66 -18.01 0.78
CA PRO A 525 21.88 -18.88 1.93
C PRO A 525 21.87 -20.36 1.52
N GLY A 526 22.83 -21.14 2.03
CA GLY A 526 22.88 -22.58 1.94
C GLY A 526 21.98 -23.28 2.97
N ALA A 527 22.19 -24.58 3.15
CA ALA A 527 21.39 -25.41 4.06
C ALA A 527 21.55 -25.02 5.55
N ASP A 528 22.70 -24.48 5.92
CA ASP A 528 23.01 -23.91 7.24
C ASP A 528 22.46 -22.48 7.41
N GLY A 529 21.81 -21.94 6.36
CA GLY A 529 21.31 -20.57 6.30
C GLY A 529 22.42 -19.52 6.22
N CYS A 530 23.65 -19.91 5.89
CA CYS A 530 24.77 -19.00 5.67
C CYS A 530 25.13 -18.97 4.18
N SER A 531 25.64 -17.84 3.70
CA SER A 531 26.15 -17.70 2.33
C SER A 531 27.67 -17.83 2.29
N ALA A 532 28.21 -18.13 1.10
CA ALA A 532 29.65 -18.20 0.89
C ALA A 532 30.31 -16.81 0.83
N ASP A 533 29.59 -15.81 0.30
CA ASP A 533 30.00 -14.41 0.25
C ASP A 533 28.77 -13.52 0.53
N VAL A 534 28.96 -12.21 0.67
CA VAL A 534 27.88 -11.22 0.83
C VAL A 534 27.66 -10.37 -0.42
N ALA A 535 28.60 -10.39 -1.38
CA ALA A 535 28.44 -9.71 -2.66
C ALA A 535 29.01 -10.52 -3.83
N VAL A 536 28.45 -10.31 -5.03
CA VAL A 536 28.95 -10.85 -6.30
C VAL A 536 29.04 -9.74 -7.33
N ARG A 537 29.94 -9.92 -8.31
CA ARG A 537 30.04 -9.07 -9.48
C ARG A 537 29.39 -9.74 -10.69
N GLY A 538 28.73 -8.94 -11.51
CA GLY A 538 28.23 -9.31 -12.83
C GLY A 538 28.41 -8.18 -13.84
N THR A 539 27.92 -8.42 -15.04
CA THR A 539 28.05 -7.53 -16.20
C THR A 539 26.67 -7.16 -16.72
N ILE A 540 26.52 -5.92 -17.16
CA ILE A 540 25.33 -5.38 -17.79
C ILE A 540 25.66 -5.16 -19.27
N HIS A 541 24.84 -5.67 -20.17
CA HIS A 541 24.93 -5.42 -21.60
C HIS A 541 23.77 -4.53 -22.03
N TYR A 542 24.09 -3.30 -22.46
CA TYR A 542 23.11 -2.34 -22.95
C TYR A 542 22.87 -2.50 -24.46
N PRO A 543 21.68 -2.10 -24.97
CA PRO A 543 21.32 -2.27 -26.39
C PRO A 543 22.19 -1.43 -27.34
N ASP A 544 22.86 -0.40 -26.85
CA ASP A 544 23.82 0.42 -27.59
C ASP A 544 25.26 -0.12 -27.56
N ARG A 545 25.42 -1.40 -27.19
CA ARG A 545 26.70 -2.12 -27.06
C ARG A 545 27.63 -1.57 -25.97
N ARG A 546 27.13 -0.71 -25.07
CA ARG A 546 27.88 -0.36 -23.86
C ARG A 546 27.79 -1.48 -22.84
N GLU A 547 28.89 -1.68 -22.12
CA GLU A 547 28.94 -2.60 -21.00
C GLU A 547 28.98 -1.83 -19.67
N GLY A 548 28.29 -2.36 -18.68
CA GLY A 548 28.31 -1.88 -17.30
C GLY A 548 28.75 -2.97 -16.33
N ARG A 549 29.26 -2.55 -15.18
CA ARG A 549 29.59 -3.41 -14.04
C ARG A 549 28.47 -3.32 -13.01
N LEU A 550 27.98 -4.48 -12.59
CA LEU A 550 27.03 -4.62 -11.49
C LEU A 550 27.72 -5.32 -10.33
N VAL A 551 27.65 -4.75 -9.14
CA VAL A 551 27.94 -5.47 -7.90
C VAL A 551 26.64 -5.60 -7.13
N TYR A 552 26.20 -6.84 -6.94
CA TYR A 552 25.02 -7.18 -6.18
C TYR A 552 25.45 -7.69 -4.80
N ALA A 553 25.08 -6.96 -3.76
CA ALA A 553 25.37 -7.27 -2.37
C ALA A 553 24.06 -7.61 -1.66
N LYS A 554 23.98 -8.81 -1.07
CA LYS A 554 22.78 -9.25 -0.36
C LYS A 554 22.99 -9.11 1.14
N ALA A 555 21.93 -8.71 1.84
CA ALA A 555 21.85 -8.75 3.28
C ALA A 555 21.72 -10.20 3.78
N THR A 556 22.80 -10.96 3.68
CA THR A 556 22.91 -12.37 4.08
C THR A 556 24.01 -12.54 5.14
N LEU A 557 23.90 -13.58 5.96
CA LEU A 557 24.95 -13.95 6.90
C LEU A 557 25.98 -14.83 6.20
N ALA A 558 27.18 -14.31 5.97
CA ALA A 558 28.27 -15.12 5.42
C ALA A 558 28.88 -16.05 6.47
N ALA A 559 29.44 -17.18 6.04
CA ALA A 559 30.13 -18.11 6.94
C ALA A 559 31.26 -17.44 7.74
N GLY A 560 31.99 -16.51 7.12
CA GLY A 560 33.06 -15.72 7.75
C GLY A 560 32.60 -14.50 8.55
N ALA A 561 31.30 -14.35 8.83
CA ALA A 561 30.80 -13.26 9.66
C ALA A 561 31.29 -13.36 11.11
N SER A 562 31.25 -12.24 11.82
CA SER A 562 31.66 -12.15 13.22
C SER A 562 30.78 -13.02 14.14
N TRP A 563 31.37 -13.46 15.26
CA TRP A 563 30.73 -14.44 16.15
C TRP A 563 29.45 -13.91 16.81
N ASP A 564 29.37 -12.61 17.08
CA ASP A 564 28.17 -11.95 17.60
C ASP A 564 26.97 -12.12 16.66
N LEU A 565 27.16 -12.04 15.34
CA LEU A 565 26.10 -12.27 14.36
C LEU A 565 25.65 -13.75 14.32
N HIS A 566 26.60 -14.68 14.46
CA HIS A 566 26.30 -16.12 14.56
C HIS A 566 25.54 -16.45 15.84
N ALA A 567 25.98 -15.91 16.98
CA ALA A 567 25.30 -16.06 18.27
C ALA A 567 23.89 -15.44 18.22
N PHE A 568 23.76 -14.26 17.59
CA PHE A 568 22.47 -13.61 17.39
C PHE A 568 21.52 -14.47 16.53
N LYS A 569 22.00 -15.01 15.40
CA LYS A 569 21.23 -15.92 14.54
C LYS A 569 20.79 -17.17 15.30
N ALA A 570 21.67 -17.80 16.07
CA ALA A 570 21.37 -19.02 16.81
C ALA A 570 20.25 -18.80 17.84
N ARG A 571 20.21 -17.62 18.48
CA ARG A 571 19.19 -17.25 19.47
C ARG A 571 17.87 -16.80 18.83
N ASP A 572 17.93 -15.98 17.78
CA ASP A 572 16.75 -15.39 17.14
C ASP A 572 16.04 -16.36 16.17
N GLY A 573 16.82 -17.18 15.45
CA GLY A 573 16.34 -18.18 14.50
C GLY A 573 15.75 -17.64 13.20
N ARG A 574 15.45 -16.34 13.09
CA ARG A 574 14.91 -15.72 11.87
C ARG A 574 15.93 -14.86 11.14
N PHE A 575 16.87 -14.26 11.86
CA PHE A 575 17.92 -13.42 11.31
C PHE A 575 18.67 -14.09 10.13
N PRO A 576 18.91 -13.38 9.01
CA PRO A 576 18.60 -11.97 8.72
C PRO A 576 17.22 -11.73 8.05
N ASN A 577 16.28 -12.68 8.15
CA ASN A 577 15.01 -12.68 7.40
C ASN A 577 13.78 -12.29 8.24
N HIS A 578 13.84 -11.15 8.95
CA HIS A 578 12.67 -10.61 9.63
C HIS A 578 11.62 -10.10 8.63
N SER A 579 10.34 -10.27 8.99
CA SER A 579 9.20 -9.82 8.17
C SER A 579 9.16 -8.29 8.07
N THR A 580 8.74 -7.74 6.93
CA THR A 580 8.47 -6.30 6.76
C THR A 580 7.35 -5.79 7.67
N SER A 581 6.52 -6.67 8.25
CA SER A 581 5.57 -6.30 9.29
C SER A 581 6.24 -5.96 10.63
N GLN A 582 7.51 -6.34 10.83
CA GLN A 582 8.31 -6.01 12.00
C GLN A 582 8.96 -4.64 11.79
N GLN A 583 8.37 -3.60 12.35
CA GLN A 583 8.80 -2.21 12.20
C GLN A 583 9.45 -1.66 13.49
N ILE A 584 9.72 -2.53 14.47
CA ILE A 584 10.29 -2.16 15.77
C ILE A 584 11.47 -3.10 16.05
N PHE A 585 12.67 -2.54 16.14
CA PHE A 585 13.88 -3.31 16.44
C PHE A 585 14.36 -3.06 17.87
N THR A 586 14.88 -4.11 18.50
CA THR A 586 15.73 -3.95 19.70
C THR A 586 17.08 -3.34 19.31
N ASP A 587 17.83 -2.86 20.31
CA ASP A 587 19.20 -2.38 20.10
C ASP A 587 20.07 -3.46 19.44
N GLU A 588 20.05 -4.69 19.98
CA GLU A 588 20.80 -5.82 19.42
C GLU A 588 20.38 -6.17 17.98
N GLN A 589 19.07 -6.11 17.66
CA GLN A 589 18.58 -6.34 16.31
C GLN A 589 19.09 -5.27 15.35
N PHE A 590 19.03 -4.00 15.75
CA PHE A 590 19.53 -2.88 14.96
C PHE A 590 21.03 -3.03 14.68
N GLU A 591 21.83 -3.35 15.70
CA GLU A 591 23.27 -3.55 15.54
C GLU A 591 23.64 -4.73 14.66
N ALA A 592 22.90 -5.83 14.76
CA ALA A 592 23.11 -6.99 13.90
C ALA A 592 22.88 -6.64 12.42
N TYR A 593 21.78 -5.93 12.11
CA TYR A 593 21.50 -5.48 10.74
C TYR A 593 22.47 -4.41 10.24
N ARG A 594 22.85 -3.45 11.10
CA ARG A 594 23.86 -2.43 10.76
C ARG A 594 25.20 -3.08 10.41
N SER A 595 25.66 -4.03 11.22
CA SER A 595 26.93 -4.74 11.00
C SER A 595 26.90 -5.57 9.72
N LEU A 596 25.77 -6.23 9.45
CA LEU A 596 25.57 -6.99 8.22
C LEU A 596 25.56 -6.09 6.97
N GLY A 597 24.88 -4.94 7.03
CA GLY A 597 24.91 -3.92 5.99
C GLY A 597 26.31 -3.34 5.77
N HIS A 598 27.08 -3.13 6.86
CA HIS A 598 28.46 -2.68 6.79
C HIS A 598 29.36 -3.69 6.07
N ALA A 599 29.25 -4.98 6.39
CA ALA A 599 29.98 -6.04 5.71
C ALA A 599 29.66 -6.11 4.21
N ALA A 600 28.36 -6.03 3.86
CA ALA A 600 27.92 -5.98 2.47
C ALA A 600 28.47 -4.75 1.73
N GLY A 601 28.42 -3.57 2.36
CA GLY A 601 28.98 -2.32 1.84
C GLY A 601 30.48 -2.40 1.55
N ARG A 602 31.27 -2.87 2.53
CA ARG A 602 32.71 -3.06 2.38
C ARG A 602 33.05 -3.99 1.23
N ARG A 603 32.40 -5.15 1.20
CA ARG A 603 32.64 -6.15 0.15
C ARG A 603 32.25 -5.63 -1.24
N ALA A 604 31.17 -4.86 -1.34
CA ALA A 604 30.73 -4.28 -2.61
C ALA A 604 31.73 -3.27 -3.17
N VAL A 605 32.28 -2.42 -2.30
CA VAL A 605 33.32 -1.43 -2.64
C VAL A 605 34.60 -2.12 -3.13
N GLU A 606 35.03 -3.20 -2.46
CA GLU A 606 36.17 -4.02 -2.87
C GLU A 606 35.95 -4.61 -4.28
N LEU A 607 34.79 -5.20 -4.54
CA LEU A 607 34.50 -5.84 -5.84
C LEU A 607 34.38 -4.87 -7.01
N LEU A 608 33.93 -3.63 -6.74
CA LEU A 608 33.86 -2.58 -7.76
C LEU A 608 35.24 -1.90 -7.98
N ASN A 609 36.23 -2.20 -7.14
CA ASN A 609 37.56 -1.59 -7.11
C ASN A 609 37.49 -0.05 -7.01
N ILE A 610 36.64 0.49 -6.13
CA ILE A 610 36.58 1.94 -5.91
C ILE A 610 37.89 2.39 -5.22
N PRO A 611 38.67 3.32 -5.81
CA PRO A 611 39.90 3.81 -5.19
C PRO A 611 39.67 4.35 -3.77
N PRO A 612 40.56 4.07 -2.80
CA PRO A 612 40.45 4.59 -1.44
C PRO A 612 40.35 6.12 -1.35
N ALA A 613 40.94 6.83 -2.32
CA ALA A 613 40.86 8.29 -2.43
C ALA A 613 39.43 8.83 -2.60
N HIS A 614 38.51 8.02 -3.15
CA HIS A 614 37.08 8.37 -3.26
C HIS A 614 36.26 7.96 -2.03
N LEU A 615 36.85 7.22 -1.09
CA LEU A 615 36.22 6.80 0.16
C LEU A 615 36.63 7.68 1.36
N ALA A 616 37.66 8.52 1.19
CA ALA A 616 38.10 9.45 2.22
C ALA A 616 37.06 10.55 2.45
N ASP A 617 36.75 10.82 3.71
CA ASP A 617 35.82 11.88 4.11
C ASP A 617 36.43 13.25 3.75
N PRO A 618 35.79 14.10 2.92
CA PRO A 618 36.29 15.45 2.67
C PRO A 618 36.41 16.30 3.95
N ALA A 619 35.79 15.89 5.07
CA ALA A 619 36.00 16.53 6.36
C ALA A 619 37.36 16.22 7.02
N SER A 620 38.09 15.17 6.58
CA SER A 620 39.40 14.83 7.16
C SER A 620 40.57 15.62 6.55
N SER A 621 40.34 16.45 5.53
CA SER A 621 41.38 17.32 4.95
C SER A 621 41.61 18.60 5.74
N ASN A 622 40.77 18.93 6.73
CA ASN A 622 41.04 20.02 7.67
C ASN A 622 41.83 19.48 8.87
N GLY A 623 43.13 19.31 8.64
CA GLY A 623 44.20 18.95 9.56
C GLY A 623 43.89 18.92 11.07
N ARG A 624 43.39 17.77 11.54
CA ARG A 624 43.73 17.24 12.88
C ARG A 624 43.94 15.72 12.76
N PRO A 625 45.12 15.18 13.13
CA PRO A 625 45.34 13.75 13.08
C PRO A 625 44.46 13.08 14.14
N VAL A 626 43.51 12.26 13.69
CA VAL A 626 42.91 11.23 14.54
C VAL A 626 43.93 10.11 14.63
N SER A 627 44.56 9.98 15.80
CA SER A 627 45.47 8.89 16.10
C SER A 627 44.71 7.56 16.11
N HIS A 628 44.75 6.80 15.02
CA HIS A 628 44.50 5.37 15.09
C HIS A 628 45.76 4.71 15.67
N GLY A 629 45.68 4.26 16.92
CA GLY A 629 46.72 3.44 17.53
C GLY A 629 46.90 2.14 16.74
N PRO A 630 48.13 1.60 16.60
CA PRO A 630 48.37 0.38 15.84
C PRO A 630 47.73 -0.82 16.55
N LEU A 631 46.99 -1.61 15.76
CA LEU A 631 46.54 -2.96 16.10
C LEU A 631 47.76 -3.82 16.42
N LEU A 632 47.93 -4.14 17.71
CA LEU A 632 48.87 -5.15 18.19
C LEU A 632 48.34 -6.55 17.87
N VAL A 633 48.82 -7.12 16.77
CA VAL A 633 48.93 -8.58 16.58
C VAL A 633 50.33 -8.84 16.05
N ASP A 634 50.95 -9.91 16.55
CA ASP A 634 52.32 -10.38 16.32
C ASP A 634 53.45 -9.64 17.03
N ARG A 635 53.55 -9.91 18.34
CA ARG A 635 54.81 -10.36 18.99
C ARG A 635 54.51 -10.94 20.37
N ALA A 636 54.08 -12.20 20.38
CA ALA A 636 54.02 -13.04 21.58
C ALA A 636 54.58 -14.42 21.23
N ALA A 637 55.87 -14.45 20.88
CA ALA A 637 56.67 -15.67 20.79
C ALA A 637 58.11 -15.30 21.14
N GLU A 638 58.33 -14.88 22.39
CA GLU A 638 59.61 -14.97 23.10
C GLU A 638 59.44 -14.35 24.49
N MET A 639 59.91 -15.08 25.50
CA MET A 639 59.97 -14.73 26.93
C MET A 639 58.73 -15.04 27.78
N GLY A 640 58.87 -16.09 28.59
CA GLY A 640 57.96 -16.39 29.70
C GLY A 640 58.18 -17.75 30.34
N SER A 641 59.40 -18.07 30.79
CA SER A 641 59.59 -19.13 31.80
C SER A 641 59.52 -18.51 33.19
N GLY A 642 58.62 -19.05 34.02
CA GLY A 642 58.68 -18.93 35.48
C GLY A 642 57.68 -17.94 36.07
N TYR A 643 56.60 -18.47 36.66
CA TYR A 643 56.39 -18.36 38.11
C TYR A 643 55.24 -19.28 38.58
N HIS A 644 55.43 -19.85 39.77
CA HIS A 644 54.56 -20.82 40.47
C HIS A 644 53.28 -20.18 41.06
N PRO A 645 52.23 -20.96 41.35
CA PRO A 645 51.02 -20.49 42.03
C PRO A 645 51.02 -20.82 43.53
N GLU A 646 50.63 -19.86 44.37
CA GLU A 646 49.98 -20.10 45.65
C GLU A 646 48.88 -19.05 45.88
N GLY A 647 47.72 -19.50 46.37
CA GLY A 647 46.62 -18.65 46.86
C GLY A 647 45.29 -18.88 46.19
#